data_AF-A0A7X8BVF4-F1
#
_entry.id   AF-A0A7X8BVF4-F1
#
_cell.length_a   1.000
_cell.length_b   1.000
_cell.length_c   1.000
_cell.angle_alpha   90.00
_cell.angle_beta   90.00
_cell.angle_gamma   90.00
#
_symmetry.space_group_name_H-M   'P 1'
#
loop_
_entity.id
_entity.type
_entity.pdbx_description
1 polymer ?
#
loop_
_entity_poly.entity_id
_entity_poly.type
_entity_poly.pdbx_seq_one_letter_code
_entity_poly.pdbx_strand_id
1 'polypeptide(L)'
;MKKLIILILLVNISAICLGQKLSRPDENQSKGIVFIEDYNIGNIIEPPVVTIPFLPVKSIRIDQKQEFSNEVLATVKANEILFPDEYAALELNTDAKTISFIKPNYTLDIKAYQAIDRAPAWLSADLHRQFRKLRKYALDDDFAQLILNAPEKVVDEVAFQIANLSTETLRDTRFRATLNLLTDNALFLYKCADSLQYVKIVEHGSFSSRDYYTTTKYRIKSGNDTIWYEIPRDIYYWYVVMPKLDREGVYEQDLTSSTQFRTYGYFWRQYLWNNPVKTFDYTKVNITTPKGSIDTIQRFGDLIKMPKVLWDRNQTYFPFKRSFDPTDHALDVIGNWASRAIPIDAKDNRPFEPNQIIFEHDGNCHEDALLIVAACRTALIPIIHLNTNGEDHAFGSVYDNDKWYHFEFFRGGFSEVINPSFAGITNLMKGGSYSWTTSVVQGTRPDGYRINHTAEYSTKLCNLEFTVVDKNGKAVDGAKIILWCSPGPYSSGWVSKIGWIWTDHTGTAKITVGAGKKYAFQVYHPKFGYLPDQSNAYVINQTNAVSGQTYQASAVYSDKQMPELTYGNLQKLPPDANYGVHVNFTSKNIVAGIYDEDVQKSQFAFRNDSDGNITFFLLNEANYLKFQNKEAFDYYFPVKYFNSGNLYLPLPAAGKWYVIFSNQEATVNYQQLELTGELLNNAVYQSIDFQPDNNACIAFPNPFSDKCRFIRSPWVKTIEIFDVFGKKIQVLEDGTNYWIPGKEVSSGTYLVKFSGDDNMEIQKIQYFRN
;
A
#
# COMPACT_ATOMS: atom_id res chain seq x y z
N MET A 1 44.73 -61.44 4.26
CA MET A 1 45.25 -60.50 3.24
C MET A 1 44.04 -59.80 2.61
N LYS A 2 43.92 -58.49 2.85
CA LYS A 2 43.16 -57.42 2.13
C LYS A 2 41.72 -57.65 1.60
N LYS A 3 40.78 -56.87 2.20
CA LYS A 3 39.71 -55.96 1.67
C LYS A 3 38.80 -56.48 0.52
N LEU A 4 37.46 -56.28 0.48
CA LEU A 4 36.61 -55.16 0.89
C LEU A 4 35.12 -55.61 0.87
N ILE A 5 34.29 -54.91 1.64
CA ILE A 5 32.86 -55.09 2.00
C ILE A 5 31.94 -54.47 0.91
N ILE A 6 30.71 -54.96 0.62
CA ILE A 6 29.35 -54.47 1.04
C ILE A 6 28.30 -55.34 0.30
N LEU A 7 27.53 -56.20 0.98
CA LEU A 7 26.16 -56.07 1.54
C LEU A 7 24.99 -56.11 0.52
N ILE A 8 24.27 -57.24 0.49
CA ILE A 8 22.91 -57.47 -0.05
C ILE A 8 22.09 -58.06 1.09
N LEU A 9 20.83 -57.64 1.28
CA LEU A 9 19.75 -58.58 1.68
C LEU A 9 18.35 -57.96 1.59
N LEU A 10 17.57 -58.49 0.66
CA LEU A 10 16.12 -58.61 0.67
C LEU A 10 15.78 -60.02 1.16
N VAL A 11 14.65 -60.21 1.87
CA VAL A 11 13.61 -61.23 1.62
C VAL A 11 12.62 -61.38 2.81
N ASN A 12 11.34 -61.19 2.47
CA ASN A 12 10.04 -61.78 2.90
C ASN A 12 9.78 -62.24 4.35
N ILE A 13 8.59 -61.87 4.87
CA ILE A 13 7.65 -62.76 5.58
C ILE A 13 6.18 -62.39 5.25
N SER A 14 5.38 -63.43 5.03
CA SER A 14 3.95 -63.50 4.67
C SER A 14 2.97 -63.55 5.87
N ALA A 15 1.69 -63.31 5.55
CA ALA A 15 0.49 -63.10 6.39
C ALA A 15 0.06 -64.23 7.36
N ILE A 16 -0.69 -63.85 8.42
CA ILE A 16 -1.84 -64.57 9.03
C ILE A 16 -2.87 -63.54 9.54
N CYS A 17 -4.15 -63.75 9.20
CA CYS A 17 -5.34 -63.00 9.64
C CYS A 17 -5.97 -63.54 10.93
N LEU A 18 -6.56 -62.64 11.74
CA LEU A 18 -7.74 -62.76 12.63
C LEU A 18 -7.82 -61.38 13.34
N GLY A 19 -8.82 -60.52 13.23
CA GLY A 19 -10.26 -60.73 13.23
C GLY A 19 -10.86 -59.87 14.35
N GLN A 20 -10.92 -58.54 14.18
CA GLN A 20 -11.78 -57.67 14.98
C GLN A 20 -12.54 -56.69 14.07
N LYS A 21 -13.87 -56.78 14.18
CA LYS A 21 -14.85 -55.92 13.52
C LYS A 21 -14.57 -54.45 13.89
N LEU A 22 -14.14 -53.65 12.91
CA LEU A 22 -14.29 -52.21 12.95
C LEU A 22 -15.56 -51.86 12.19
N SER A 23 -16.57 -51.41 12.94
CA SER A 23 -17.79 -50.79 12.44
C SER A 23 -17.44 -49.61 11.53
N ARG A 24 -18.13 -49.54 10.38
CA ARG A 24 -18.12 -48.40 9.45
C ARG A 24 -18.32 -47.08 10.21
N PRO A 25 -17.48 -46.06 10.03
CA PRO A 25 -17.90 -44.68 10.17
C PRO A 25 -18.72 -44.31 8.93
N ASP A 26 -19.85 -43.65 9.15
CA ASP A 26 -20.80 -43.21 8.14
C ASP A 26 -20.14 -42.48 6.96
N GLU A 27 -20.62 -42.83 5.76
CA GLU A 27 -20.48 -42.04 4.56
C GLU A 27 -21.18 -40.69 4.76
N ASN A 28 -20.44 -39.67 5.18
CA ASN A 28 -20.77 -38.30 4.84
C ASN A 28 -19.53 -37.61 4.24
N GLN A 29 -19.68 -37.34 2.96
CA GLN A 29 -18.77 -36.72 2.00
C GLN A 29 -17.84 -35.64 2.58
N SER A 30 -16.58 -36.01 2.80
CA SER A 30 -15.43 -35.11 2.71
C SER A 30 -14.76 -35.35 1.35
N LYS A 31 -15.11 -34.56 0.34
CA LYS A 31 -14.43 -34.55 -0.95
C LYS A 31 -14.20 -33.11 -1.41
N GLY A 32 -12.93 -32.72 -1.52
CA GLY A 32 -12.48 -31.71 -2.48
C GLY A 32 -12.56 -30.24 -2.04
N ILE A 33 -12.22 -29.89 -0.80
CA ILE A 33 -11.82 -28.51 -0.46
C ILE A 33 -10.37 -28.59 0.00
N VAL A 34 -9.44 -28.28 -0.91
CA VAL A 34 -8.03 -28.04 -0.54
C VAL A 34 -7.93 -26.57 -0.17
N PHE A 35 -7.79 -26.32 1.13
CA PHE A 35 -7.64 -24.98 1.72
C PHE A 35 -6.38 -24.30 1.17
N ILE A 36 -6.50 -23.03 0.78
CA ILE A 36 -5.33 -22.15 0.64
C ILE A 36 -4.87 -21.83 2.06
N GLU A 37 -3.88 -22.58 2.52
CA GLU A 37 -3.25 -22.51 3.85
C GLU A 37 -4.21 -22.77 5.03
N ASP A 38 -3.78 -23.59 5.98
CA ASP A 38 -4.43 -23.65 7.29
C ASP A 38 -4.44 -22.22 7.87
N TYR A 39 -5.59 -21.53 7.82
CA TYR A 39 -5.77 -20.26 8.49
C TYR A 39 -5.43 -20.48 9.96
N ASN A 40 -4.24 -20.04 10.36
CA ASN A 40 -3.75 -20.19 11.71
C ASN A 40 -4.83 -19.72 12.67
N ILE A 41 -5.32 -20.64 13.51
CA ILE A 41 -6.17 -20.36 14.67
C ILE A 41 -5.25 -19.69 15.69
N GLY A 42 -4.81 -18.48 15.40
CA GLY A 42 -4.07 -17.69 16.35
C GLY A 42 -4.95 -17.34 17.54
N ASN A 43 -4.38 -17.21 18.73
CA ASN A 43 -5.19 -16.81 19.87
C ASN A 43 -5.52 -15.33 19.75
N ILE A 44 -6.79 -15.01 19.93
CA ILE A 44 -7.24 -13.64 20.07
C ILE A 44 -7.06 -13.25 21.52
N ILE A 45 -6.28 -12.20 21.73
CA ILE A 45 -5.97 -11.68 23.07
C ILE A 45 -6.45 -10.24 23.18
N GLU A 46 -6.70 -9.80 24.40
CA GLU A 46 -6.95 -8.38 24.67
C GLU A 46 -5.68 -7.57 24.38
N PRO A 47 -5.77 -6.38 23.76
CA PRO A 47 -4.63 -5.50 23.66
C PRO A 47 -4.12 -5.12 25.05
N PRO A 48 -2.80 -5.02 25.26
CA PRO A 48 -2.27 -4.53 26.51
C PRO A 48 -2.79 -3.11 26.78
N VAL A 49 -3.04 -2.79 28.05
CA VAL A 49 -3.38 -1.40 28.43
C VAL A 49 -2.20 -0.51 28.09
N VAL A 50 -2.36 0.31 27.06
CA VAL A 50 -1.34 1.26 26.63
C VAL A 50 -1.27 2.41 27.64
N THR A 51 -0.27 2.38 28.53
CA THR A 51 -0.02 3.44 29.53
C THR A 51 0.93 4.53 29.03
N ILE A 52 1.56 4.31 27.87
CA ILE A 52 2.49 5.23 27.22
C ILE A 52 1.69 6.20 26.35
N PRO A 53 1.74 7.52 26.59
CA PRO A 53 1.01 8.48 25.77
C PRO A 53 1.55 8.43 24.34
N PHE A 54 0.63 8.32 23.37
CA PHE A 54 0.95 8.69 22.00
C PHE A 54 1.38 10.15 22.01
N LEU A 55 2.56 10.44 21.50
CA LEU A 55 2.97 11.80 21.18
C LEU A 55 2.50 12.05 19.74
N PRO A 56 1.29 12.61 19.52
CA PRO A 56 0.81 12.83 18.17
C PRO A 56 1.81 13.71 17.45
N VAL A 57 2.49 13.12 16.48
CA VAL A 57 3.31 13.87 15.55
C VAL A 57 2.34 14.50 14.56
N LYS A 58 1.73 15.62 14.96
CA LYS A 58 0.98 16.42 14.00
C LYS A 58 2.00 17.05 13.06
N SER A 59 1.78 16.90 11.77
CA SER A 59 2.47 17.65 10.74
C SER A 59 2.25 19.15 10.98
N ILE A 60 3.28 19.85 11.46
CA ILE A 60 3.21 21.27 11.77
C ILE A 60 3.50 22.06 10.49
N ARG A 61 2.67 23.07 10.20
CA ARG A 61 3.00 24.14 9.26
C ARG A 61 3.50 25.34 10.03
N ILE A 62 4.58 25.97 9.57
CA ILE A 62 4.99 27.29 10.10
C ILE A 62 4.99 28.31 8.98
N ASP A 63 4.22 29.37 9.14
CA ASP A 63 4.34 30.57 8.32
C ASP A 63 4.70 31.76 9.21
N GLN A 64 5.77 32.48 8.85
CA GLN A 64 5.99 33.82 9.36
C GLN A 64 5.17 34.82 8.52
N LYS A 65 4.30 35.59 9.20
CA LYS A 65 3.32 36.47 8.54
C LYS A 65 3.88 37.77 7.96
N GLN A 66 5.15 38.09 8.22
CA GLN A 66 5.79 39.32 7.73
C GLN A 66 7.17 38.99 7.16
N GLU A 67 7.46 39.56 5.99
CA GLU A 67 8.80 39.60 5.41
C GLU A 67 9.61 40.67 6.13
N PHE A 68 10.86 40.35 6.47
CA PHE A 68 11.69 41.20 7.35
C PHE A 68 13.08 41.53 6.76
N SER A 69 13.30 41.31 5.46
CA SER A 69 14.53 41.71 4.76
C SER A 69 14.23 42.21 3.34
N ASN A 70 15.07 43.09 2.82
CA ASN A 70 14.80 43.78 1.54
C ASN A 70 15.69 43.33 0.36
N GLU A 71 16.71 42.48 0.56
CA GLU A 71 17.59 42.06 -0.54
C GLU A 71 17.95 40.57 -0.46
N VAL A 72 17.51 39.82 -1.49
CA VAL A 72 17.91 38.43 -1.74
C VAL A 72 19.27 38.44 -2.42
N LEU A 73 20.27 37.87 -1.75
CA LEU A 73 21.65 37.77 -2.24
C LEU A 73 21.84 36.59 -3.19
N ALA A 74 21.17 35.48 -2.92
CA ALA A 74 21.23 34.26 -3.72
C ALA A 74 20.00 33.38 -3.46
N THR A 75 19.60 32.60 -4.46
CA THR A 75 18.44 31.69 -4.39
C THR A 75 18.83 30.31 -4.91
N VAL A 76 18.28 29.27 -4.29
CA VAL A 76 18.34 27.89 -4.80
C VAL A 76 16.96 27.24 -4.69
N LYS A 77 16.63 26.38 -5.65
CA LYS A 77 15.43 25.53 -5.64
C LYS A 77 15.84 24.08 -5.73
N ALA A 78 15.15 23.21 -5.01
CA ALA A 78 15.41 21.78 -5.02
C ALA A 78 14.13 20.96 -4.86
N ASN A 79 14.13 19.77 -5.45
CA ASN A 79 13.15 18.72 -5.24
C ASN A 79 13.93 17.42 -5.03
N GLU A 80 13.68 16.72 -3.92
CA GLU A 80 14.40 15.51 -3.57
C GLU A 80 13.51 14.55 -2.76
N ILE A 81 13.77 13.25 -2.89
CA ILE A 81 13.14 12.24 -2.04
C ILE A 81 14.13 11.79 -0.97
N LEU A 82 13.82 11.97 0.30
CA LEU A 82 14.65 11.51 1.40
C LEU A 82 14.22 10.09 1.79
N PHE A 83 15.14 9.13 1.70
CA PHE A 83 14.92 7.77 2.19
C PHE A 83 15.13 7.74 3.71
N PRO A 84 14.72 6.67 4.42
CA PRO A 84 15.18 6.45 5.79
C PRO A 84 16.69 6.59 5.89
N ASP A 85 17.15 7.14 7.01
CA ASP A 85 18.56 7.41 7.31
C ASP A 85 19.24 8.49 6.44
N GLU A 86 18.48 9.23 5.61
CA GLU A 86 18.99 10.34 4.78
C GLU A 86 18.55 11.73 5.26
N TYR A 87 19.30 12.74 4.82
CA TYR A 87 18.98 14.15 4.97
C TYR A 87 19.42 14.92 3.71
N ALA A 88 18.85 16.11 3.52
CA ALA A 88 19.35 17.14 2.62
C ALA A 88 19.66 18.43 3.40
N ALA A 89 20.45 19.33 2.81
CA ALA A 89 20.77 20.59 3.45
C ALA A 89 20.85 21.76 2.47
N LEU A 90 20.63 22.97 2.97
CA LEU A 90 21.07 24.21 2.33
C LEU A 90 22.37 24.65 2.99
N GLU A 91 23.46 24.75 2.21
CA GLU A 91 24.68 25.40 2.65
C GLU A 91 24.63 26.87 2.29
N LEU A 92 24.72 27.72 3.31
CA LEU A 92 24.76 29.16 3.24
C LEU A 92 26.20 29.59 3.53
N ASN A 93 26.78 30.43 2.66
CA ASN A 93 28.07 31.05 2.90
C ASN A 93 27.92 32.57 2.82
N THR A 94 27.95 33.24 3.97
CA THR A 94 27.73 34.70 4.03
C THR A 94 28.91 35.50 3.47
N ASP A 95 30.12 34.95 3.52
CA ASP A 95 31.33 35.60 3.03
C ASP A 95 31.36 35.58 1.50
N ALA A 96 31.03 34.44 0.91
CA ALA A 96 30.89 34.28 -0.54
C ALA A 96 29.55 34.79 -1.08
N LYS A 97 28.58 35.07 -0.20
CA LYS A 97 27.19 35.42 -0.53
C LYS A 97 26.50 34.37 -1.43
N THR A 98 26.75 33.09 -1.15
CA THR A 98 26.20 31.98 -1.92
C THR A 98 25.28 31.12 -1.07
N ILE A 99 24.29 30.50 -1.73
CA ILE A 99 23.50 29.40 -1.19
C ILE A 99 23.59 28.22 -2.15
N SER A 100 23.72 27.00 -1.63
CA SER A 100 23.75 25.78 -2.44
C SER A 100 22.95 24.65 -1.78
N PHE A 101 22.41 23.75 -2.59
CA PHE A 101 21.70 22.57 -2.11
C PHE A 101 22.66 21.38 -2.01
N ILE A 102 22.76 20.80 -0.82
CA ILE A 102 23.46 19.55 -0.55
C ILE A 102 22.41 18.44 -0.60
N LYS A 103 22.46 17.66 -1.69
CA LYS A 103 21.64 16.45 -1.86
C LYS A 103 22.12 15.31 -0.95
N PRO A 104 21.27 14.30 -0.65
CA PRO A 104 21.69 13.08 0.01
C PRO A 104 22.85 12.40 -0.74
N ASN A 105 23.66 11.64 -0.01
CA ASN A 105 24.85 10.99 -0.57
C ASN A 105 24.45 9.78 -1.44
N TYR A 106 24.24 10.04 -2.73
CA TYR A 106 24.11 9.01 -3.76
C TYR A 106 24.72 9.50 -5.08
N THR A 107 25.07 8.55 -5.92
CA THR A 107 25.47 8.77 -7.31
C THR A 107 24.56 7.95 -8.20
N LEU A 108 24.26 8.42 -9.39
CA LEU A 108 23.58 7.66 -10.43
C LEU A 108 24.48 7.60 -11.66
N ASP A 109 24.31 6.56 -12.47
CA ASP A 109 24.91 6.55 -13.80
C ASP A 109 24.39 7.72 -14.63
N ILE A 110 25.23 8.27 -15.52
CA ILE A 110 24.84 9.37 -16.39
C ILE A 110 23.63 9.01 -17.27
N LYS A 111 23.51 7.73 -17.67
CA LYS A 111 22.36 7.24 -18.44
C LYS A 111 21.06 7.35 -17.65
N ALA A 112 21.08 7.16 -16.33
CA ALA A 112 19.89 7.31 -15.51
C ALA A 112 19.36 8.75 -15.54
N TYR A 113 20.25 9.75 -15.49
CA TYR A 113 19.87 11.16 -15.67
C TYR A 113 19.31 11.41 -17.08
N GLN A 114 19.95 10.89 -18.12
CA GLN A 114 19.46 11.01 -19.51
C GLN A 114 18.08 10.34 -19.69
N ALA A 115 17.84 9.20 -19.04
CA ALA A 115 16.57 8.49 -19.09
C ALA A 115 15.46 9.26 -18.36
N ILE A 116 15.76 9.87 -17.20
CA ILE A 116 14.83 10.78 -16.52
C ILE A 116 14.48 11.95 -17.44
N ASP A 117 15.46 12.54 -18.12
CA ASP A 117 15.24 13.68 -19.02
C ASP A 117 14.48 13.33 -20.30
N ARG A 118 14.61 12.10 -20.78
CA ARG A 118 13.83 11.57 -21.90
C ARG A 118 12.38 11.31 -21.51
N ALA A 119 12.13 10.82 -20.30
CA ALA A 119 10.81 10.47 -19.81
C ALA A 119 9.92 11.71 -19.54
N PRO A 120 8.59 11.53 -19.46
CA PRO A 120 7.69 12.59 -19.04
C PRO A 120 8.08 13.18 -17.68
N ALA A 121 7.94 14.49 -17.54
CA ALA A 121 8.30 15.23 -16.33
C ALA A 121 7.58 14.67 -15.08
N TRP A 122 6.32 14.25 -15.22
CA TRP A 122 5.51 13.68 -14.15
C TRP A 122 6.03 12.33 -13.61
N LEU A 123 6.92 11.64 -14.34
CA LEU A 123 7.59 10.41 -13.89
C LEU A 123 8.96 10.64 -13.24
N SER A 124 9.51 11.86 -13.33
CA SER A 124 10.91 12.13 -12.96
C SER A 124 11.22 11.73 -11.52
N ALA A 125 10.33 12.04 -10.58
CA ALA A 125 10.53 11.75 -9.17
C ALA A 125 10.49 10.23 -8.87
N ASP A 126 9.59 9.49 -9.50
CA ASP A 126 9.48 8.03 -9.31
C ASP A 126 10.63 7.27 -9.98
N LEU A 127 11.04 7.70 -11.19
CA LEU A 127 12.23 7.17 -11.86
C LEU A 127 13.49 7.44 -11.06
N HIS A 128 13.67 8.68 -10.57
CA HIS A 128 14.81 9.04 -9.75
C HIS A 128 14.89 8.18 -8.49
N ARG A 129 13.77 8.01 -7.77
CA ARG A 129 13.66 7.10 -6.63
C ARG A 129 14.07 5.68 -7.02
N GLN A 130 13.52 5.15 -8.12
CA GLN A 130 13.79 3.79 -8.54
C GLN A 130 15.24 3.58 -8.96
N PHE A 131 15.84 4.49 -9.73
CA PHE A 131 17.24 4.41 -10.11
C PHE A 131 18.17 4.46 -8.91
N ARG A 132 17.84 5.25 -7.87
CA ARG A 132 18.58 5.21 -6.60
C ARG A 132 18.50 3.86 -5.91
N LYS A 133 17.36 3.16 -5.97
CA LYS A 133 17.24 1.78 -5.45
C LYS A 133 18.03 0.78 -6.31
N LEU A 134 17.97 0.89 -7.63
CA LEU A 134 18.66 0.02 -8.58
C LEU A 134 20.18 0.21 -8.57
N ARG A 135 20.66 1.44 -8.34
CA ARG A 135 22.09 1.75 -8.25
C ARG A 135 22.80 0.93 -7.19
N LYS A 136 22.12 0.65 -6.07
CA LYS A 136 22.66 -0.20 -4.98
C LYS A 136 23.05 -1.61 -5.47
N TYR A 137 22.57 -2.00 -6.66
CA TYR A 137 22.82 -3.28 -7.31
C TYR A 137 23.54 -3.13 -8.67
N ALA A 138 23.98 -1.93 -9.04
CA ALA A 138 24.56 -1.61 -10.35
C ALA A 138 23.66 -2.05 -11.51
N LEU A 139 22.35 -1.74 -11.42
CA LEU A 139 21.36 -2.03 -12.47
C LEU A 139 20.72 -0.75 -13.03
N ASP A 140 21.08 0.42 -12.52
CA ASP A 140 20.44 1.68 -12.92
C ASP A 140 20.71 2.02 -14.40
N ASP A 141 21.88 1.68 -14.93
CA ASP A 141 22.25 1.87 -16.33
C ASP A 141 21.53 0.91 -17.29
N ASP A 142 21.36 -0.36 -16.91
CA ASP A 142 20.59 -1.36 -17.69
C ASP A 142 19.15 -0.87 -17.94
N PHE A 143 18.47 -0.43 -16.87
CA PHE A 143 17.09 0.06 -16.95
C PHE A 143 16.99 1.43 -17.60
N ALA A 144 17.96 2.31 -17.36
CA ALA A 144 18.02 3.60 -18.06
C ALA A 144 18.18 3.40 -19.58
N GLN A 145 19.03 2.47 -20.00
CA GLN A 145 19.23 2.16 -21.40
C GLN A 145 17.94 1.64 -22.07
N LEU A 146 17.09 0.92 -21.34
CA LEU A 146 15.80 0.47 -21.85
C LEU A 146 14.87 1.65 -22.20
N ILE A 147 14.82 2.69 -21.35
CA ILE A 147 14.06 3.93 -21.62
C ILE A 147 14.66 4.70 -22.80
N LEU A 148 16.00 4.81 -22.83
CA LEU A 148 16.70 5.52 -23.91
C LEU A 148 16.50 4.84 -25.27
N ASN A 149 16.42 3.51 -25.31
CA ASN A 149 16.21 2.73 -26.51
C ASN A 149 14.73 2.58 -26.90
N ALA A 150 13.80 2.89 -25.99
CA ALA A 150 12.37 2.76 -26.26
C ALA A 150 11.95 3.67 -27.43
N PRO A 151 11.17 3.16 -28.40
CA PRO A 151 10.55 3.98 -29.43
C PRO A 151 9.75 5.13 -28.80
N GLU A 152 9.79 6.31 -29.44
CA GLU A 152 9.18 7.54 -28.91
C GLU A 152 7.75 7.32 -28.40
N LYS A 153 6.92 6.64 -29.20
CA LYS A 153 5.52 6.30 -28.90
C LYS A 153 5.26 5.40 -27.69
N VAL A 154 6.29 4.87 -27.00
CA VAL A 154 6.12 4.02 -25.82
C VAL A 154 7.07 4.36 -24.67
N VAL A 155 7.75 5.52 -24.75
CA VAL A 155 8.75 5.91 -23.74
C VAL A 155 8.09 6.05 -22.37
N ASP A 156 6.90 6.62 -22.30
CA ASP A 156 6.10 6.82 -21.11
C ASP A 156 5.64 5.49 -20.49
N GLU A 157 5.15 4.51 -21.24
CA GLU A 157 4.82 3.19 -20.66
C GLU A 157 6.04 2.44 -20.16
N VAL A 158 7.16 2.47 -20.90
CA VAL A 158 8.41 1.81 -20.46
C VAL A 158 8.94 2.48 -19.19
N ALA A 159 8.98 3.82 -19.17
CA ALA A 159 9.38 4.59 -18.01
C ALA A 159 8.47 4.34 -16.81
N PHE A 160 7.15 4.30 -16.99
CA PHE A 160 6.19 4.05 -15.93
C PHE A 160 6.39 2.67 -15.31
N GLN A 161 6.54 1.63 -16.13
CA GLN A 161 6.77 0.26 -15.67
C GLN A 161 8.05 0.17 -14.84
N ILE A 162 9.15 0.79 -15.29
CA ILE A 162 10.41 0.81 -14.53
C ILE A 162 10.23 1.56 -13.21
N ALA A 163 9.62 2.74 -13.23
CA ALA A 163 9.43 3.59 -12.06
C ALA A 163 8.60 2.93 -10.94
N ASN A 164 7.67 2.05 -11.32
CA ASN A 164 6.64 1.52 -10.42
C ASN A 164 6.70 0.01 -10.17
N LEU A 165 7.41 -0.78 -10.99
CA LEU A 165 7.72 -2.16 -10.61
C LEU A 165 8.61 -2.18 -9.37
N SER A 166 8.38 -3.17 -8.51
CA SER A 166 9.19 -3.33 -7.32
C SER A 166 10.66 -3.57 -7.69
N THR A 167 11.57 -3.10 -6.84
CA THR A 167 13.00 -3.30 -7.07
C THR A 167 13.35 -4.78 -7.02
N GLU A 168 12.59 -5.57 -6.26
CA GLU A 168 12.70 -7.02 -6.16
C GLU A 168 12.34 -7.70 -7.49
N THR A 169 11.25 -7.28 -8.14
CA THR A 169 10.89 -7.74 -9.50
C THR A 169 11.99 -7.39 -10.50
N LEU A 170 12.47 -6.15 -10.52
CA LEU A 170 13.50 -5.71 -11.47
C LEU A 170 14.86 -6.40 -11.26
N ARG A 171 15.14 -6.89 -10.05
CA ARG A 171 16.37 -7.63 -9.71
C ARG A 171 16.27 -9.13 -9.93
N ASP A 172 15.06 -9.68 -10.05
CA ASP A 172 14.86 -11.10 -10.27
C ASP A 172 15.65 -11.54 -11.52
N THR A 173 16.49 -12.56 -11.36
CA THR A 173 17.36 -13.03 -12.45
C THR A 173 16.57 -13.53 -13.65
N ARG A 174 15.37 -14.08 -13.44
CA ARG A 174 14.49 -14.51 -14.54
C ARG A 174 13.93 -13.32 -15.30
N PHE A 175 13.57 -12.26 -14.60
CA PHE A 175 13.12 -11.01 -15.23
C PHE A 175 14.26 -10.37 -16.03
N ARG A 176 15.47 -10.28 -15.45
CA ARG A 176 16.62 -9.70 -16.14
C ARG A 176 17.05 -10.50 -17.38
N ALA A 177 16.78 -11.80 -17.44
CA ALA A 177 17.00 -12.60 -18.65
C ALA A 177 16.04 -12.21 -19.80
N THR A 178 14.95 -11.51 -19.49
CA THR A 178 13.91 -11.07 -20.42
C THR A 178 13.67 -9.56 -20.30
N LEU A 179 14.74 -8.76 -20.20
CA LEU A 179 14.65 -7.32 -19.91
C LEU A 179 13.76 -6.55 -20.90
N ASN A 180 13.76 -6.95 -22.17
CA ASN A 180 12.95 -6.34 -23.22
C ASN A 180 11.43 -6.52 -23.02
N LEU A 181 11.00 -7.38 -22.08
CA LEU A 181 9.60 -7.62 -21.75
C LEU A 181 8.83 -6.31 -21.53
N LEU A 182 9.42 -5.30 -20.89
CA LEU A 182 8.72 -4.03 -20.64
C LEU A 182 8.43 -3.23 -21.92
N THR A 183 9.38 -3.24 -22.87
CA THR A 183 9.21 -2.59 -24.17
C THR A 183 8.27 -3.40 -25.05
N ASP A 184 8.43 -4.73 -25.08
CA ASP A 184 7.57 -5.62 -25.84
C ASP A 184 6.13 -5.56 -25.34
N ASN A 185 5.94 -5.47 -24.02
CA ASN A 185 4.66 -5.28 -23.39
C ASN A 185 3.97 -3.99 -23.88
N ALA A 186 4.68 -2.85 -23.80
CA ALA A 186 4.14 -1.56 -24.24
C ALA A 186 3.80 -1.58 -25.74
N LEU A 187 4.68 -2.08 -26.60
CA LEU A 187 4.42 -2.20 -28.03
C LEU A 187 3.24 -3.12 -28.35
N PHE A 188 3.04 -4.17 -27.55
CA PHE A 188 1.93 -5.08 -27.72
C PHE A 188 0.58 -4.42 -27.43
N LEU A 189 0.52 -3.42 -26.54
CA LEU A 189 -0.71 -2.65 -26.29
C LEU A 189 -1.21 -1.98 -27.58
N TYR A 190 -0.32 -1.33 -28.33
CA TYR A 190 -0.66 -0.70 -29.61
C TYR A 190 -1.10 -1.73 -30.65
N LYS A 191 -0.43 -2.88 -30.72
CA LYS A 191 -0.82 -3.99 -31.60
C LYS A 191 -2.24 -4.50 -31.28
N CYS A 192 -2.58 -4.61 -29.99
CA CYS A 192 -3.94 -4.96 -29.58
C CYS A 192 -4.92 -3.87 -29.98
N ALA A 193 -4.63 -2.60 -29.67
CA ALA A 193 -5.50 -1.46 -29.98
C ALA A 193 -5.88 -1.40 -31.46
N ASP A 194 -4.90 -1.58 -32.35
CA ASP A 194 -5.10 -1.57 -33.82
C ASP A 194 -6.06 -2.67 -34.30
N SER A 195 -6.25 -3.73 -33.51
CA SER A 195 -7.11 -4.86 -33.84
C SER A 195 -8.50 -4.79 -33.19
N LEU A 196 -8.71 -3.91 -32.20
CA LEU A 196 -9.93 -3.87 -31.39
C LEU A 196 -10.85 -2.73 -31.84
N GLN A 197 -12.16 -2.99 -31.89
CA GLN A 197 -13.13 -2.01 -32.41
C GLN A 197 -13.74 -1.09 -31.34
N TYR A 198 -13.59 -1.45 -30.06
CA TYR A 198 -14.22 -0.74 -28.94
C TYR A 198 -13.26 0.14 -28.14
N VAL A 199 -11.96 0.14 -28.42
CA VAL A 199 -10.96 0.90 -27.68
C VAL A 199 -10.03 1.64 -28.64
N LYS A 200 -9.54 2.81 -28.23
CA LYS A 200 -8.52 3.58 -28.93
C LYS A 200 -7.51 4.08 -27.91
N ILE A 201 -6.23 3.99 -28.24
CA ILE A 201 -5.17 4.70 -27.53
C ILE A 201 -5.24 6.19 -27.89
N VAL A 202 -5.00 7.07 -26.92
CA VAL A 202 -5.02 8.52 -27.09
C VAL A 202 -3.74 9.11 -26.50
N GLU A 203 -3.01 9.83 -27.33
CA GLU A 203 -1.78 10.54 -26.97
C GLU A 203 -2.10 11.98 -26.55
N HIS A 204 -1.44 12.46 -25.50
CA HIS A 204 -1.56 13.83 -24.99
C HIS A 204 -0.19 14.48 -24.81
N GLY A 205 -0.18 15.81 -24.70
CA GLY A 205 1.02 16.61 -24.44
C GLY A 205 2.03 16.60 -25.59
N SER A 206 3.29 16.92 -25.28
CA SER A 206 4.39 16.93 -26.25
C SER A 206 5.71 16.48 -25.62
N PHE A 207 6.55 15.80 -26.42
CA PHE A 207 7.91 15.44 -26.05
C PHE A 207 8.78 16.67 -25.74
N SER A 208 8.54 17.81 -26.40
CA SER A 208 9.31 19.04 -26.18
C SER A 208 9.07 19.66 -24.79
N SER A 209 7.82 19.69 -24.33
CA SER A 209 7.42 20.15 -22.99
C SER A 209 7.54 19.06 -21.93
N ARG A 210 7.79 17.81 -22.33
CA ARG A 210 7.84 16.62 -21.45
C ARG A 210 6.57 16.41 -20.63
N ASP A 211 5.44 16.95 -21.06
CA ASP A 211 4.14 16.79 -20.42
C ASP A 211 3.29 15.69 -21.09
N TYR A 212 3.89 14.90 -21.97
CA TYR A 212 3.22 13.84 -22.70
C TYR A 212 2.80 12.66 -21.81
N TYR A 213 1.67 12.05 -22.17
CA TYR A 213 1.14 10.86 -21.53
C TYR A 213 0.10 10.19 -22.44
N THR A 214 -0.18 8.93 -22.14
CA THR A 214 -1.10 8.09 -22.89
C THR A 214 -2.34 7.75 -22.05
N THR A 215 -3.49 7.66 -22.71
CA THR A 215 -4.72 7.10 -22.15
C THR A 215 -5.38 6.15 -23.14
N THR A 216 -6.56 5.65 -22.77
CA THR A 216 -7.44 4.91 -23.68
C THR A 216 -8.85 5.46 -23.59
N LYS A 217 -9.57 5.43 -24.71
CA LYS A 217 -11.01 5.70 -24.74
C LYS A 217 -11.78 4.52 -25.27
N TYR A 218 -12.97 4.32 -24.72
CA TYR A 218 -13.79 3.15 -24.93
C TYR A 218 -15.13 3.53 -25.52
N ARG A 219 -15.58 2.75 -26.49
CA ARG A 219 -16.93 2.81 -27.01
C ARG A 219 -17.84 2.03 -26.08
N ILE A 220 -18.78 2.72 -25.45
CA ILE A 220 -19.71 2.19 -24.45
C ILE A 220 -21.14 2.55 -24.83
N LYS A 221 -22.12 1.75 -24.41
CA LYS A 221 -23.53 2.05 -24.70
C LYS A 221 -24.04 3.20 -23.82
N SER A 222 -24.80 4.12 -24.43
CA SER A 222 -25.46 5.23 -23.76
C SER A 222 -26.86 5.39 -24.35
N GLY A 223 -27.87 4.82 -23.68
CA GLY A 223 -29.23 4.71 -24.22
C GLY A 223 -29.28 3.81 -25.45
N ASN A 224 -29.80 4.34 -26.57
CA ASN A 224 -29.90 3.62 -27.84
C ASN A 224 -28.67 3.79 -28.75
N ASP A 225 -27.67 4.57 -28.34
CA ASP A 225 -26.44 4.83 -29.10
C ASP A 225 -25.18 4.48 -28.28
N THR A 226 -24.00 4.82 -28.79
CA THR A 226 -22.72 4.65 -28.11
C THR A 226 -21.98 5.97 -27.98
N ILE A 227 -21.21 6.11 -26.89
CA ILE A 227 -20.29 7.23 -26.67
C ILE A 227 -18.86 6.72 -26.58
N TRP A 228 -17.89 7.60 -26.84
CA TRP A 228 -16.50 7.36 -26.50
C TRP A 228 -16.20 8.01 -25.15
N TYR A 229 -15.82 7.19 -24.17
CA TYR A 229 -15.44 7.65 -22.83
C TYR A 229 -13.95 7.38 -22.61
N GLU A 230 -13.20 8.41 -22.26
CA GLU A 230 -11.77 8.32 -22.00
C GLU A 230 -11.50 8.12 -20.51
N ILE A 231 -10.60 7.19 -20.17
CA ILE A 231 -10.24 6.91 -18.78
C ILE A 231 -9.11 7.84 -18.31
N PRO A 232 -8.98 8.10 -16.99
CA PRO A 232 -7.85 8.85 -16.46
C PRO A 232 -6.51 8.17 -16.74
N ARG A 233 -5.47 9.00 -16.89
CA ARG A 233 -4.07 8.59 -17.09
C ARG A 233 -3.65 7.48 -16.13
N ASP A 234 -3.84 7.68 -14.83
CA ASP A 234 -3.36 6.74 -13.82
C ASP A 234 -4.09 5.38 -13.91
N ILE A 235 -5.34 5.37 -14.36
CA ILE A 235 -6.08 4.10 -14.58
C ILE A 235 -5.48 3.32 -15.75
N TYR A 236 -5.12 4.00 -16.85
CA TYR A 236 -4.44 3.37 -17.99
C TYR A 236 -3.12 2.73 -17.56
N TYR A 237 -2.23 3.48 -16.91
CA TYR A 237 -0.92 2.94 -16.55
C TYR A 237 -1.01 1.82 -15.50
N TRP A 238 -1.78 1.99 -14.44
CA TRP A 238 -1.87 0.97 -13.38
C TRP A 238 -2.65 -0.28 -13.80
N TYR A 239 -3.72 -0.15 -14.58
CA TYR A 239 -4.67 -1.25 -14.80
C TYR A 239 -4.75 -1.73 -16.24
N VAL A 240 -3.93 -1.17 -17.14
CA VAL A 240 -3.72 -1.68 -18.51
C VAL A 240 -2.24 -1.94 -18.77
N VAL A 241 -1.35 -0.96 -18.51
CA VAL A 241 0.07 -1.06 -18.89
C VAL A 241 0.84 -2.03 -18.02
N MET A 242 0.73 -1.91 -16.68
CA MET A 242 1.56 -2.68 -15.75
C MET A 242 1.47 -4.20 -15.97
N PRO A 243 2.62 -4.91 -15.98
CA PRO A 243 2.67 -6.32 -16.34
C PRO A 243 2.29 -7.28 -15.20
N LYS A 244 2.12 -6.76 -13.97
CA LYS A 244 1.74 -7.52 -12.78
C LYS A 244 0.27 -7.31 -12.40
N LEU A 245 -0.40 -8.38 -12.00
CA LEU A 245 -1.82 -8.49 -11.70
C LEU A 245 -2.05 -8.58 -10.19
N ASP A 246 -1.43 -9.57 -9.53
CA ASP A 246 -1.53 -9.79 -8.08
C ASP A 246 -0.24 -10.46 -7.52
N ARG A 247 -0.17 -11.80 -7.57
CA ARG A 247 0.87 -12.62 -6.91
C ARG A 247 1.92 -13.19 -7.85
N GLU A 248 1.62 -13.22 -9.14
CA GLU A 248 2.43 -13.86 -10.15
C GLU A 248 3.75 -13.10 -10.39
N GLY A 249 4.69 -13.76 -11.04
CA GLY A 249 6.00 -13.18 -11.31
C GLY A 249 6.01 -12.49 -12.67
N VAL A 250 6.82 -11.43 -12.79
CA VAL A 250 7.03 -10.78 -14.09
C VAL A 250 8.31 -11.34 -14.71
N TYR A 251 8.19 -12.27 -15.66
CA TYR A 251 9.28 -12.86 -16.45
C TYR A 251 8.69 -13.75 -17.57
N GLU A 252 9.52 -14.21 -18.50
CA GLU A 252 9.11 -15.24 -19.49
C GLU A 252 9.86 -16.56 -19.30
N GLN A 253 10.89 -16.59 -18.45
CA GLN A 253 11.71 -17.77 -18.25
C GLN A 253 11.23 -18.60 -17.05
N ASP A 254 10.88 -19.85 -17.32
CA ASP A 254 10.57 -20.84 -16.29
C ASP A 254 11.86 -21.48 -15.71
N LEU A 255 11.80 -21.88 -14.44
CA LEU A 255 12.79 -22.78 -13.84
C LEU A 255 12.26 -24.20 -13.87
N THR A 256 13.15 -25.19 -13.83
CA THR A 256 12.76 -26.60 -13.70
C THR A 256 11.93 -26.89 -12.45
N SER A 257 12.10 -26.07 -11.40
CA SER A 257 11.33 -26.13 -10.16
C SER A 257 10.01 -25.35 -10.20
N SER A 258 9.69 -24.64 -11.29
CA SER A 258 8.42 -23.92 -11.41
C SER A 258 7.27 -24.91 -11.47
N THR A 259 6.42 -24.92 -10.45
CA THR A 259 5.21 -25.76 -10.37
C THR A 259 3.93 -24.94 -10.47
N GLN A 260 3.87 -23.76 -9.86
CA GLN A 260 2.68 -22.88 -9.82
C GLN A 260 2.84 -21.58 -10.60
N PHE A 261 4.02 -21.33 -11.17
CA PHE A 261 4.35 -20.07 -11.84
C PHE A 261 4.98 -20.29 -13.22
N ARG A 262 4.30 -21.04 -14.10
CA ARG A 262 4.79 -21.32 -15.45
C ARG A 262 4.28 -20.32 -16.48
N THR A 263 5.20 -19.84 -17.30
CA THR A 263 5.00 -18.89 -18.39
C THR A 263 5.17 -19.55 -19.76
N TYR A 264 5.77 -20.73 -19.81
CA TYR A 264 6.04 -21.48 -21.04
C TYR A 264 6.86 -20.70 -22.07
N GLY A 265 7.73 -19.79 -21.62
CA GLY A 265 8.60 -19.01 -22.49
C GLY A 265 7.99 -17.71 -23.01
N TYR A 266 6.80 -17.30 -22.55
CA TYR A 266 6.10 -16.12 -23.07
C TYR A 266 5.42 -15.33 -21.96
N PHE A 267 5.44 -14.00 -22.07
CA PHE A 267 4.60 -13.15 -21.24
C PHE A 267 3.09 -13.41 -21.48
N TRP A 268 2.28 -13.38 -20.42
CA TRP A 268 0.86 -13.77 -20.45
C TRP A 268 0.03 -13.07 -21.51
N ARG A 269 0.28 -11.78 -21.74
CA ARG A 269 -0.46 -11.01 -22.75
C ARG A 269 -0.25 -11.58 -24.15
N GLN A 270 0.99 -11.93 -24.47
CA GLN A 270 1.34 -12.52 -25.77
C GLN A 270 0.85 -13.96 -25.87
N TYR A 271 0.93 -14.73 -24.78
CA TYR A 271 0.48 -16.11 -24.74
C TYR A 271 -1.02 -16.21 -24.97
N LEU A 272 -1.83 -15.45 -24.22
CA LEU A 272 -3.28 -15.37 -24.40
C LEU A 272 -3.64 -14.94 -25.82
N TRP A 273 -3.04 -13.87 -26.33
CA TRP A 273 -3.41 -13.34 -27.65
C TRP A 273 -3.02 -14.29 -28.81
N ASN A 274 -1.81 -14.85 -28.80
CA ASN A 274 -1.26 -15.57 -29.96
C ASN A 274 -1.35 -17.10 -29.85
N ASN A 275 -1.38 -17.65 -28.63
CA ASN A 275 -1.19 -19.07 -28.34
C ASN A 275 0.06 -19.67 -29.04
N PRO A 276 1.27 -19.14 -28.76
CA PRO A 276 2.44 -19.41 -29.61
C PRO A 276 3.08 -20.78 -29.40
N VAL A 277 2.80 -21.47 -28.29
CA VAL A 277 3.52 -22.70 -27.90
C VAL A 277 2.72 -23.96 -28.23
N LYS A 278 3.11 -24.68 -29.28
CA LYS A 278 2.37 -25.87 -29.74
C LYS A 278 2.22 -26.99 -28.70
N THR A 279 3.21 -27.17 -27.82
CA THR A 279 3.18 -28.20 -26.76
C THR A 279 2.31 -27.80 -25.58
N PHE A 280 2.09 -26.49 -25.39
CA PHE A 280 1.23 -25.90 -24.38
C PHE A 280 0.09 -25.14 -25.08
N ASP A 281 -0.59 -25.82 -26.00
CA ASP A 281 -1.68 -25.23 -26.77
C ASP A 281 -2.95 -25.17 -25.92
N TYR A 282 -3.28 -23.99 -25.40
CA TYR A 282 -4.44 -23.81 -24.53
C TYR A 282 -5.78 -23.94 -25.27
N THR A 283 -5.82 -24.03 -26.60
CA THR A 283 -7.11 -24.17 -27.31
C THR A 283 -7.68 -25.59 -27.20
N LYS A 284 -6.89 -26.56 -26.73
CA LYS A 284 -7.26 -27.98 -26.62
C LYS A 284 -7.63 -28.34 -25.17
N VAL A 285 -8.89 -28.13 -24.83
CA VAL A 285 -9.42 -28.37 -23.49
C VAL A 285 -9.55 -29.86 -23.19
N ASN A 286 -10.21 -30.63 -24.06
CA ASN A 286 -10.44 -32.08 -23.93
C ASN A 286 -10.98 -32.53 -22.56
N ILE A 287 -11.96 -31.81 -22.01
CA ILE A 287 -12.58 -32.13 -20.72
C ILE A 287 -13.99 -32.68 -20.94
N THR A 288 -14.25 -33.86 -20.39
CA THR A 288 -15.56 -34.50 -20.32
C THR A 288 -15.90 -34.84 -18.87
N THR A 289 -17.08 -34.40 -18.43
CA THR A 289 -17.68 -34.76 -17.13
C THR A 289 -19.13 -35.23 -17.36
N PRO A 290 -19.82 -35.77 -16.35
CA PRO A 290 -21.25 -36.07 -16.45
C PRO A 290 -22.12 -34.84 -16.79
N LYS A 291 -21.62 -33.61 -16.59
CA LYS A 291 -22.33 -32.35 -16.89
C LYS A 291 -22.09 -31.85 -18.33
N GLY A 292 -21.17 -32.45 -19.08
CA GLY A 292 -20.94 -32.16 -20.50
C GLY A 292 -19.49 -32.29 -20.94
N SER A 293 -19.19 -31.79 -22.14
CA SER A 293 -17.84 -31.82 -22.70
C SER A 293 -17.48 -30.52 -23.40
N ILE A 294 -16.21 -30.14 -23.32
CA ILE A 294 -15.57 -29.09 -24.10
C ILE A 294 -14.25 -29.66 -24.62
N ASP A 295 -14.17 -29.84 -25.94
CA ASP A 295 -12.96 -30.32 -26.59
C ASP A 295 -12.00 -29.17 -26.88
N THR A 296 -12.53 -28.02 -27.32
CA THR A 296 -11.73 -26.86 -27.72
C THR A 296 -12.35 -25.52 -27.36
N ILE A 297 -11.52 -24.50 -27.20
CA ILE A 297 -11.90 -23.09 -27.14
C ILE A 297 -11.24 -22.29 -28.25
N GLN A 298 -11.85 -21.16 -28.63
CA GLN A 298 -11.25 -20.25 -29.60
C GLN A 298 -10.07 -19.51 -28.95
N ARG A 299 -9.03 -19.24 -29.76
CA ARG A 299 -7.93 -18.37 -29.36
C ARG A 299 -8.45 -16.98 -29.00
N PHE A 300 -8.05 -16.47 -27.84
CA PHE A 300 -8.54 -15.22 -27.28
C PHE A 300 -8.42 -14.05 -28.25
N GLY A 301 -7.22 -13.85 -28.83
CA GLY A 301 -6.94 -12.74 -29.73
C GLY A 301 -7.73 -12.75 -31.04
N ASP A 302 -8.31 -13.89 -31.45
CA ASP A 302 -9.21 -13.94 -32.61
C ASP A 302 -10.65 -13.61 -32.22
N LEU A 303 -11.07 -14.10 -31.05
CA LEU A 303 -12.42 -13.91 -30.55
C LEU A 303 -12.67 -12.45 -30.13
N ILE A 304 -11.74 -11.85 -29.38
CA ILE A 304 -11.95 -10.52 -28.76
C ILE A 304 -11.91 -9.34 -29.75
N LYS A 305 -11.59 -9.60 -31.03
CA LYS A 305 -11.69 -8.61 -32.11
C LYS A 305 -13.14 -8.34 -32.54
N MET A 306 -14.05 -9.26 -32.23
CA MET A 306 -15.45 -9.20 -32.65
C MET A 306 -16.25 -8.02 -32.04
N PRO A 307 -16.19 -7.76 -30.71
CA PRO A 307 -17.04 -6.77 -30.08
C PRO A 307 -16.79 -5.35 -30.58
N LYS A 308 -17.87 -4.60 -30.79
CA LYS A 308 -17.81 -3.19 -31.19
C LYS A 308 -17.95 -2.21 -30.03
N VAL A 309 -18.37 -2.71 -28.87
CA VAL A 309 -18.64 -1.95 -27.65
C VAL A 309 -18.00 -2.71 -26.48
N LEU A 310 -17.42 -1.97 -25.53
CA LEU A 310 -16.81 -2.54 -24.32
C LEU A 310 -17.88 -3.26 -23.47
N TRP A 311 -18.93 -2.53 -23.11
CA TRP A 311 -20.08 -3.06 -22.40
C TRP A 311 -21.29 -2.13 -22.50
N ASP A 312 -22.45 -2.67 -22.14
CA ASP A 312 -23.74 -1.98 -22.24
C ASP A 312 -24.19 -1.31 -20.93
N ARG A 313 -23.36 -1.38 -19.87
CA ARG A 313 -23.63 -0.90 -18.51
C ARG A 313 -24.84 -1.57 -17.84
N ASN A 314 -25.30 -2.71 -18.34
CA ASN A 314 -26.33 -3.49 -17.69
C ASN A 314 -25.68 -4.47 -16.70
N GLN A 315 -26.09 -4.38 -15.44
CA GLN A 315 -25.68 -5.30 -14.39
C GLN A 315 -26.52 -6.56 -14.51
N THR A 316 -25.91 -7.63 -15.00
CA THR A 316 -26.63 -8.85 -15.38
C THR A 316 -25.81 -10.08 -15.10
N TYR A 317 -26.51 -11.22 -15.08
CA TYR A 317 -25.90 -12.54 -15.20
C TYR A 317 -25.97 -13.00 -16.65
N PHE A 318 -24.88 -13.56 -17.17
CA PHE A 318 -24.91 -14.29 -18.43
C PHE A 318 -24.70 -15.78 -18.17
N PRO A 319 -25.59 -16.64 -18.69
CA PRO A 319 -25.50 -18.08 -18.49
C PRO A 319 -24.35 -18.69 -19.31
N PHE A 320 -23.85 -19.81 -18.81
CA PHE A 320 -22.86 -20.64 -19.49
C PHE A 320 -23.34 -21.16 -20.86
N LYS A 321 -22.40 -21.57 -21.72
CA LYS A 321 -22.66 -22.22 -23.04
C LYS A 321 -23.44 -21.39 -24.07
N ARG A 322 -23.66 -20.09 -23.83
CA ARG A 322 -24.23 -19.18 -24.84
C ARG A 322 -23.30 -19.05 -26.05
N SER A 323 -23.83 -19.02 -27.27
CA SER A 323 -23.02 -18.78 -28.48
C SER A 323 -22.39 -17.38 -28.45
N PHE A 324 -21.28 -17.19 -29.16
CA PHE A 324 -20.73 -15.85 -29.40
C PHE A 324 -21.53 -15.17 -30.50
N ASP A 325 -22.12 -14.02 -30.20
CA ASP A 325 -22.91 -13.23 -31.14
C ASP A 325 -22.14 -11.96 -31.55
N PRO A 326 -22.16 -11.53 -32.83
CA PRO A 326 -21.54 -10.28 -33.26
C PRO A 326 -22.00 -9.01 -32.53
N THR A 327 -23.14 -9.06 -31.84
CA THR A 327 -23.68 -7.98 -31.01
C THR A 327 -23.24 -8.05 -29.54
N ASP A 328 -22.60 -9.14 -29.11
CA ASP A 328 -22.04 -9.27 -27.77
C ASP A 328 -21.00 -8.17 -27.54
N HIS A 329 -21.03 -7.59 -26.33
CA HIS A 329 -20.03 -6.63 -25.90
C HIS A 329 -18.79 -7.34 -25.31
N ALA A 330 -17.69 -6.61 -25.19
CA ALA A 330 -16.40 -7.19 -24.83
C ALA A 330 -16.41 -7.95 -23.49
N LEU A 331 -17.00 -7.37 -22.43
CA LEU A 331 -17.07 -8.06 -21.13
C LEU A 331 -17.85 -9.38 -21.19
N ASP A 332 -18.94 -9.42 -21.96
CA ASP A 332 -19.72 -10.65 -22.11
C ASP A 332 -18.91 -11.72 -22.86
N VAL A 333 -18.27 -11.34 -23.98
CA VAL A 333 -17.38 -12.26 -24.74
C VAL A 333 -16.27 -12.81 -23.87
N ILE A 334 -15.61 -11.97 -23.07
CA ILE A 334 -14.53 -12.39 -22.17
C ILE A 334 -15.04 -13.39 -21.12
N GLY A 335 -16.15 -13.09 -20.44
CA GLY A 335 -16.70 -13.98 -19.40
C GLY A 335 -17.15 -15.34 -19.95
N ASN A 336 -17.81 -15.36 -21.12
CA ASN A 336 -18.19 -16.61 -21.78
C ASN A 336 -16.99 -17.41 -22.30
N TRP A 337 -15.94 -16.74 -22.79
CA TRP A 337 -14.70 -17.42 -23.15
C TRP A 337 -14.00 -18.00 -21.93
N ALA A 338 -13.85 -17.23 -20.86
CA ALA A 338 -13.13 -17.66 -19.66
C ALA A 338 -13.86 -18.83 -18.95
N SER A 339 -15.18 -18.79 -18.86
CA SER A 339 -15.97 -19.90 -18.30
C SER A 339 -15.86 -21.20 -19.11
N ARG A 340 -15.56 -21.12 -20.41
CA ARG A 340 -15.26 -22.31 -21.23
C ARG A 340 -13.79 -22.74 -21.11
N ALA A 341 -12.90 -21.80 -20.79
CA ALA A 341 -11.48 -22.05 -20.60
C ALA A 341 -11.18 -22.73 -19.26
N ILE A 342 -11.95 -22.45 -18.22
CA ILE A 342 -11.84 -23.12 -16.92
C ILE A 342 -13.17 -23.83 -16.62
N PRO A 343 -13.49 -24.97 -17.26
CA PRO A 343 -14.79 -25.60 -17.14
C PRO A 343 -15.06 -26.33 -15.82
N ILE A 344 -14.02 -26.66 -15.04
CA ILE A 344 -14.09 -27.55 -13.87
C ILE A 344 -13.31 -26.99 -12.68
N ASP A 345 -13.55 -27.58 -11.50
CA ASP A 345 -12.81 -27.26 -10.27
C ASP A 345 -11.34 -27.71 -10.36
N ALA A 346 -10.46 -26.97 -9.68
CA ALA A 346 -9.04 -27.30 -9.57
C ALA A 346 -8.81 -28.71 -9.00
N LYS A 347 -7.94 -29.52 -9.62
CA LYS A 347 -7.72 -30.91 -9.22
C LYS A 347 -6.58 -31.12 -8.21
N ASP A 348 -5.45 -30.43 -8.37
CA ASP A 348 -4.29 -30.58 -7.46
C ASP A 348 -3.42 -29.30 -7.44
N ASN A 349 -2.93 -28.88 -8.60
CA ASN A 349 -2.10 -27.68 -8.74
C ASN A 349 -2.96 -26.41 -8.64
N ARG A 350 -2.42 -25.36 -8.03
CA ARG A 350 -3.09 -24.05 -7.88
C ARG A 350 -2.17 -22.98 -8.49
N PRO A 351 -2.25 -22.75 -9.81
CA PRO A 351 -1.33 -21.85 -10.50
C PRO A 351 -1.69 -20.37 -10.27
N PHE A 352 -0.67 -19.51 -10.26
CA PHE A 352 -0.83 -18.05 -10.22
C PHE A 352 -0.55 -17.39 -11.56
N GLU A 353 0.21 -18.03 -12.46
CA GLU A 353 0.51 -17.48 -13.78
C GLU A 353 -0.67 -17.69 -14.74
N PRO A 354 -1.17 -16.64 -15.42
CA PRO A 354 -2.30 -16.77 -16.36
C PRO A 354 -2.06 -17.78 -17.48
N ASN A 355 -0.80 -17.95 -17.93
CA ASN A 355 -0.44 -18.92 -18.98
C ASN A 355 -0.70 -20.35 -18.52
N GLN A 356 -0.36 -20.64 -17.26
CA GLN A 356 -0.55 -21.95 -16.67
C GLN A 356 -2.03 -22.19 -16.38
N ILE A 357 -2.71 -21.20 -15.79
CA ILE A 357 -4.15 -21.26 -15.50
C ILE A 357 -4.95 -21.63 -16.76
N ILE A 358 -4.74 -20.90 -17.86
CA ILE A 358 -5.51 -21.17 -19.08
C ILE A 358 -5.17 -22.51 -19.73
N PHE A 359 -3.93 -23.00 -19.58
CA PHE A 359 -3.51 -24.27 -20.15
C PHE A 359 -4.03 -25.48 -19.36
N GLU A 360 -4.08 -25.38 -18.03
CA GLU A 360 -4.53 -26.48 -17.17
C GLU A 360 -6.05 -26.70 -17.23
N HIS A 361 -6.81 -25.68 -17.63
CA HIS A 361 -8.26 -25.74 -17.81
C HIS A 361 -9.05 -26.12 -16.54
N ASP A 362 -8.47 -25.89 -15.38
CA ASP A 362 -9.10 -26.04 -14.08
C ASP A 362 -8.68 -24.91 -13.13
N GLY A 363 -9.51 -24.62 -12.13
CA GLY A 363 -9.34 -23.44 -11.30
C GLY A 363 -10.45 -23.27 -10.27
N ASN A 364 -10.25 -22.37 -9.31
CA ASN A 364 -11.28 -21.85 -8.43
C ASN A 364 -11.32 -20.32 -8.57
N CYS A 365 -11.99 -19.62 -7.64
CA CYS A 365 -12.21 -18.17 -7.69
C CYS A 365 -10.93 -17.34 -7.93
N HIS A 366 -9.79 -17.74 -7.35
CA HIS A 366 -8.53 -17.04 -7.56
C HIS A 366 -8.00 -17.18 -8.99
N GLU A 367 -7.99 -18.39 -9.54
CA GLU A 367 -7.57 -18.63 -10.94
C GLU A 367 -8.56 -18.00 -11.93
N ASP A 368 -9.86 -18.04 -11.62
CA ASP A 368 -10.91 -17.36 -12.38
C ASP A 368 -10.62 -15.84 -12.45
N ALA A 369 -10.35 -15.22 -11.29
CA ALA A 369 -10.04 -13.80 -11.17
C ALA A 369 -8.74 -13.40 -11.90
N LEU A 370 -7.69 -14.21 -11.79
CA LEU A 370 -6.41 -13.96 -12.48
C LEU A 370 -6.57 -14.07 -14.00
N LEU A 371 -7.26 -15.09 -14.50
CA LEU A 371 -7.48 -15.27 -15.93
C LEU A 371 -8.30 -14.12 -16.53
N ILE A 372 -9.39 -13.72 -15.87
CA ILE A 372 -10.24 -12.64 -16.39
C ILE A 372 -9.52 -11.29 -16.36
N VAL A 373 -8.70 -11.04 -15.33
CA VAL A 373 -7.86 -9.84 -15.24
C VAL A 373 -6.82 -9.83 -16.36
N ALA A 374 -6.12 -10.94 -16.58
CA ALA A 374 -5.15 -11.06 -17.68
C ALA A 374 -5.80 -10.89 -19.06
N ALA A 375 -6.97 -11.48 -19.28
CA ALA A 375 -7.72 -11.37 -20.53
C ALA A 375 -8.18 -9.93 -20.78
N CYS A 376 -8.79 -9.28 -19.79
CA CYS A 376 -9.19 -7.87 -19.86
C CYS A 376 -7.99 -6.95 -20.15
N ARG A 377 -6.88 -7.07 -19.40
CA ARG A 377 -5.69 -6.24 -19.64
C ARG A 377 -5.00 -6.54 -20.97
N THR A 378 -5.11 -7.76 -21.49
CA THR A 378 -4.68 -8.10 -22.86
C THR A 378 -5.53 -7.39 -23.90
N ALA A 379 -6.82 -7.24 -23.63
CA ALA A 379 -7.80 -6.55 -24.46
C ALA A 379 -7.93 -5.04 -24.14
N LEU A 380 -6.95 -4.49 -23.42
CA LEU A 380 -6.89 -3.08 -23.01
C LEU A 380 -8.06 -2.62 -22.15
N ILE A 381 -8.70 -3.49 -21.37
CA ILE A 381 -9.79 -3.13 -20.46
C ILE A 381 -9.21 -2.92 -19.05
N PRO A 382 -9.42 -1.74 -18.43
CA PRO A 382 -8.87 -1.44 -17.12
C PRO A 382 -9.60 -2.25 -16.06
N ILE A 383 -8.86 -3.15 -15.42
CA ILE A 383 -9.41 -4.06 -14.41
C ILE A 383 -8.42 -4.25 -13.26
N ILE A 384 -8.97 -4.34 -12.05
CA ILE A 384 -8.24 -4.67 -10.83
C ILE A 384 -8.64 -6.06 -10.31
N HIS A 385 -7.65 -6.82 -9.84
CA HIS A 385 -7.87 -8.06 -9.11
C HIS A 385 -8.25 -7.73 -7.66
N LEU A 386 -9.41 -8.19 -7.22
CA LEU A 386 -9.94 -7.98 -5.87
C LEU A 386 -9.98 -9.29 -5.11
N ASN A 387 -9.71 -9.20 -3.80
CA ASN A 387 -9.88 -10.30 -2.87
C ASN A 387 -10.74 -9.86 -1.69
N THR A 388 -11.49 -10.82 -1.14
CA THR A 388 -12.20 -10.71 0.12
C THR A 388 -11.90 -11.96 0.95
N ASN A 389 -10.66 -12.03 1.45
CA ASN A 389 -10.12 -13.21 2.11
C ASN A 389 -10.93 -13.64 3.34
N GLY A 390 -11.59 -12.70 4.02
CA GLY A 390 -12.48 -12.99 5.15
C GLY A 390 -13.77 -13.72 4.75
N GLU A 391 -14.03 -13.85 3.46
CA GLU A 391 -15.12 -14.64 2.88
C GLU A 391 -14.62 -15.66 1.83
N ASP A 392 -13.31 -15.89 1.75
CA ASP A 392 -12.67 -16.85 0.81
C ASP A 392 -13.12 -16.68 -0.65
N HIS A 393 -13.00 -15.46 -1.18
CA HIS A 393 -13.35 -15.21 -2.59
C HIS A 393 -12.43 -14.17 -3.24
N ALA A 394 -12.32 -14.28 -4.56
CA ALA A 394 -11.55 -13.40 -5.43
C ALA A 394 -12.33 -13.16 -6.73
N PHE A 395 -12.22 -11.95 -7.27
CA PHE A 395 -12.94 -11.52 -8.49
C PHE A 395 -12.27 -10.30 -9.13
N GLY A 396 -12.72 -9.93 -10.32
CA GLY A 396 -12.30 -8.70 -10.99
C GLY A 396 -13.24 -7.52 -10.73
N SER A 397 -12.75 -6.32 -11.00
CA SER A 397 -13.59 -5.12 -11.09
C SER A 397 -13.09 -4.21 -12.19
N VAL A 398 -13.96 -3.86 -13.15
CA VAL A 398 -13.64 -3.04 -14.32
C VAL A 398 -13.91 -1.57 -14.04
N TYR A 399 -13.07 -0.69 -14.56
CA TYR A 399 -13.23 0.75 -14.37
C TYR A 399 -14.09 1.37 -15.47
N ASP A 400 -15.11 2.13 -15.08
CA ASP A 400 -15.93 2.95 -15.97
C ASP A 400 -16.48 4.16 -15.20
N ASN A 401 -16.41 5.36 -15.78
CA ASN A 401 -17.03 6.58 -15.25
C ASN A 401 -16.76 6.84 -13.75
N ASP A 402 -15.47 6.88 -13.37
CA ASP A 402 -14.98 7.10 -12.01
C ASP A 402 -15.45 6.05 -10.98
N LYS A 403 -15.83 4.87 -11.45
CA LYS A 403 -16.32 3.77 -10.61
C LYS A 403 -15.74 2.45 -11.03
N TRP A 404 -15.65 1.56 -10.05
CA TRP A 404 -15.29 0.17 -10.23
C TRP A 404 -16.56 -0.68 -10.25
N TYR A 405 -16.71 -1.50 -11.27
CA TYR A 405 -17.85 -2.38 -11.47
C TYR A 405 -17.41 -3.83 -11.39
N HIS A 406 -18.08 -4.58 -10.53
CA HIS A 406 -17.85 -6.00 -10.34
C HIS A 406 -17.87 -6.77 -11.67
N PHE A 407 -16.89 -7.63 -11.87
CA PHE A 407 -16.81 -8.52 -13.02
C PHE A 407 -16.10 -9.81 -12.67
N GLU A 408 -16.82 -10.92 -12.74
CA GLU A 408 -16.26 -12.25 -12.58
C GLU A 408 -16.95 -13.23 -13.53
N PHE A 409 -16.38 -14.42 -13.59
CA PHE A 409 -17.14 -15.61 -13.95
C PHE A 409 -16.93 -16.63 -12.85
N PHE A 410 -17.95 -17.43 -12.59
CA PHE A 410 -17.75 -18.66 -11.85
C PHE A 410 -17.28 -19.69 -12.87
N ARG A 411 -16.12 -20.33 -12.62
CA ARG A 411 -15.65 -21.52 -13.36
C ARG A 411 -16.80 -22.33 -13.95
N GLY A 412 -16.59 -22.80 -15.18
CA GLY A 412 -17.63 -23.26 -16.10
C GLY A 412 -18.66 -24.23 -15.54
N GLY A 413 -19.70 -24.46 -16.33
CA GLY A 413 -20.85 -25.26 -15.90
C GLY A 413 -20.58 -26.75 -15.60
N PHE A 414 -19.33 -27.20 -15.59
CA PHE A 414 -18.95 -28.59 -15.30
C PHE A 414 -18.32 -28.78 -13.92
N SER A 415 -18.14 -27.73 -13.11
CA SER A 415 -17.80 -27.86 -11.69
C SER A 415 -18.76 -28.84 -11.01
N GLU A 416 -18.23 -29.75 -10.19
CA GLU A 416 -19.02 -30.73 -9.45
C GLU A 416 -19.37 -30.24 -8.04
N VAL A 417 -18.61 -29.25 -7.53
CA VAL A 417 -18.70 -28.76 -6.15
C VAL A 417 -19.66 -27.56 -6.01
N ILE A 418 -19.77 -26.71 -7.03
CA ILE A 418 -20.63 -25.52 -6.97
C ILE A 418 -22.08 -25.90 -7.31
N ASN A 419 -23.04 -25.21 -6.69
CA ASN A 419 -24.45 -25.33 -7.02
C ASN A 419 -24.63 -25.12 -8.56
N PRO A 420 -25.31 -26.04 -9.27
CA PRO A 420 -25.52 -25.96 -10.71
C PRO A 420 -26.09 -24.63 -11.19
N SER A 421 -26.83 -23.92 -10.33
CA SER A 421 -27.43 -22.62 -10.64
C SER A 421 -26.42 -21.46 -10.76
N PHE A 422 -25.18 -21.63 -10.31
CA PHE A 422 -24.13 -20.59 -10.38
C PHE A 422 -22.95 -20.96 -11.28
N ALA A 423 -22.80 -22.23 -11.66
CA ALA A 423 -21.65 -22.70 -12.44
C ALA A 423 -21.64 -22.14 -13.86
N GLY A 424 -20.50 -21.58 -14.28
CA GLY A 424 -20.30 -20.99 -15.61
C GLY A 424 -21.02 -19.66 -15.87
N ILE A 425 -21.54 -19.00 -14.84
CA ILE A 425 -22.17 -17.68 -14.97
C ILE A 425 -21.09 -16.59 -15.04
N THR A 426 -21.23 -15.69 -16.01
CA THR A 426 -20.56 -14.38 -15.95
C THR A 426 -21.41 -13.42 -15.14
N ASN A 427 -20.84 -12.80 -14.11
CA ASN A 427 -21.54 -11.95 -13.15
C ASN A 427 -21.04 -10.50 -13.23
N LEU A 428 -21.96 -9.61 -13.60
CA LEU A 428 -21.77 -8.15 -13.63
C LEU A 428 -22.68 -7.44 -12.61
N MET A 429 -23.30 -8.18 -11.69
CA MET A 429 -24.21 -7.61 -10.70
C MET A 429 -23.46 -6.68 -9.76
N LYS A 430 -24.12 -5.59 -9.34
CA LYS A 430 -23.55 -4.67 -8.35
C LYS A 430 -23.11 -5.40 -7.09
N GLY A 431 -21.87 -5.17 -6.68
CA GLY A 431 -21.29 -5.79 -5.49
C GLY A 431 -21.27 -7.33 -5.55
N GLY A 432 -21.30 -7.91 -6.76
CA GLY A 432 -21.43 -9.35 -6.99
C GLY A 432 -22.79 -9.96 -6.62
N SER A 433 -23.71 -9.17 -6.05
CA SER A 433 -25.01 -9.63 -5.54
C SER A 433 -24.91 -10.79 -4.53
N TYR A 434 -23.82 -10.84 -3.76
CA TYR A 434 -23.63 -11.82 -2.70
C TYR A 434 -24.54 -11.52 -1.50
N SER A 435 -24.97 -12.57 -0.79
CA SER A 435 -25.80 -12.47 0.41
C SER A 435 -25.01 -12.47 1.73
N TRP A 436 -23.68 -12.51 1.66
CA TRP A 436 -22.80 -12.54 2.82
C TRP A 436 -22.73 -11.20 3.56
N THR A 437 -22.20 -11.24 4.79
CA THR A 437 -21.77 -10.02 5.49
C THR A 437 -20.30 -9.79 5.16
N THR A 438 -20.03 -8.90 4.21
CA THR A 438 -18.67 -8.60 3.72
C THR A 438 -17.78 -8.04 4.82
N SER A 439 -16.56 -8.56 4.95
CA SER A 439 -15.54 -8.07 5.87
C SER A 439 -14.73 -6.91 5.25
N VAL A 440 -13.78 -7.24 4.39
CA VAL A 440 -12.87 -6.30 3.72
C VAL A 440 -12.70 -6.76 2.29
N VAL A 441 -12.95 -5.86 1.33
CA VAL A 441 -12.60 -6.08 -0.07
C VAL A 441 -11.40 -5.21 -0.42
N GLN A 442 -10.31 -5.84 -0.85
CA GLN A 442 -9.09 -5.13 -1.24
C GLN A 442 -8.60 -5.56 -2.62
N GLY A 443 -8.27 -4.55 -3.42
CA GLY A 443 -7.56 -4.72 -4.68
C GLY A 443 -6.05 -4.63 -4.52
N THR A 444 -5.34 -5.29 -5.41
CA THR A 444 -3.88 -5.22 -5.48
C THR A 444 -3.49 -4.27 -6.61
N ARG A 445 -2.80 -3.18 -6.28
CA ARG A 445 -2.10 -2.38 -7.28
C ARG A 445 -0.87 -3.18 -7.73
N PRO A 446 -0.48 -3.15 -9.01
CA PRO A 446 0.64 -3.95 -9.54
C PRO A 446 2.00 -3.83 -8.85
N ASP A 447 2.23 -2.80 -8.03
CA ASP A 447 3.45 -2.64 -7.23
C ASP A 447 3.36 -3.31 -5.84
N GLY A 448 2.20 -3.86 -5.47
CA GLY A 448 1.91 -4.51 -4.19
C GLY A 448 1.05 -3.68 -3.23
N TYR A 449 0.77 -2.40 -3.54
CA TYR A 449 -0.08 -1.57 -2.67
C TYR A 449 -1.53 -2.06 -2.64
N ARG A 450 -2.19 -2.00 -1.47
CA ARG A 450 -3.57 -2.46 -1.28
C ARG A 450 -4.56 -1.31 -1.35
N ILE A 451 -5.57 -1.44 -2.21
CA ILE A 451 -6.63 -0.44 -2.39
C ILE A 451 -7.92 -0.98 -1.78
N ASN A 452 -8.56 -0.18 -0.94
CA ASN A 452 -9.81 -0.59 -0.29
C ASN A 452 -11.01 -0.35 -1.21
N HIS A 453 -11.78 -1.42 -1.48
CA HIS A 453 -13.00 -1.40 -2.28
C HIS A 453 -14.23 -1.86 -1.46
N THR A 454 -14.15 -1.83 -0.13
CA THR A 454 -15.22 -2.38 0.72
C THR A 454 -16.55 -1.64 0.53
N ALA A 455 -16.51 -0.34 0.21
CA ALA A 455 -17.71 0.48 0.02
C ALA A 455 -18.54 0.08 -1.20
N GLU A 456 -17.92 -0.54 -2.21
CA GLU A 456 -18.57 -1.02 -3.42
C GLU A 456 -19.33 -2.35 -3.19
N TYR A 457 -18.99 -3.07 -2.12
CA TYR A 457 -19.47 -4.42 -1.82
C TYR A 457 -20.20 -4.54 -0.47
N SER A 458 -20.34 -3.44 0.28
CA SER A 458 -21.13 -3.41 1.51
C SER A 458 -21.87 -2.09 1.67
N THR A 459 -23.15 -2.18 2.02
CA THR A 459 -23.98 -1.02 2.38
C THR A 459 -23.90 -0.67 3.87
N LYS A 460 -23.30 -1.55 4.68
CA LYS A 460 -23.11 -1.36 6.12
C LYS A 460 -21.61 -1.30 6.40
N LEU A 461 -21.10 -0.11 6.69
CA LEU A 461 -19.67 0.16 6.82
C LEU A 461 -19.34 0.68 8.21
N CYS A 462 -18.14 0.41 8.70
CA CYS A 462 -17.54 1.02 9.89
C CYS A 462 -16.07 1.34 9.62
N ASN A 463 -15.43 2.12 10.49
CA ASN A 463 -14.03 2.49 10.34
C ASN A 463 -13.17 1.87 11.44
N LEU A 464 -11.99 1.40 11.07
CA LEU A 464 -10.94 1.01 12.00
C LEU A 464 -9.80 2.03 11.87
N GLU A 465 -9.39 2.60 13.00
CA GLU A 465 -8.30 3.57 13.10
C GLU A 465 -7.23 3.03 14.05
N PHE A 466 -5.98 3.03 13.59
CA PHE A 466 -4.86 2.40 14.26
C PHE A 466 -3.79 3.43 14.61
N THR A 467 -3.18 3.28 15.79
CA THR A 467 -1.99 4.02 16.22
C THR A 467 -0.91 3.04 16.67
N VAL A 468 0.28 3.12 16.09
CA VAL A 468 1.43 2.27 16.42
C VAL A 468 2.59 3.14 16.91
N VAL A 469 3.08 2.83 18.10
CA VAL A 469 4.20 3.56 18.74
C VAL A 469 5.28 2.63 19.25
N ASP A 470 6.47 3.19 19.48
CA ASP A 470 7.58 2.53 20.17
C ASP A 470 7.46 2.64 21.69
N LYS A 471 8.46 2.13 22.42
CA LYS A 471 8.50 2.13 23.89
C LYS A 471 8.46 3.53 24.52
N ASN A 472 8.76 4.58 23.74
CA ASN A 472 8.81 5.97 24.19
C ASN A 472 7.58 6.78 23.70
N GLY A 473 6.62 6.14 23.04
CA GLY A 473 5.43 6.80 22.49
C GLY A 473 5.67 7.50 21.16
N LYS A 474 6.82 7.28 20.50
CA LYS A 474 7.13 7.82 19.17
C LYS A 474 6.43 7.00 18.09
N ALA A 475 5.88 7.69 17.11
CA ALA A 475 5.24 7.11 15.93
C ALA A 475 6.14 6.08 15.21
N VAL A 476 5.59 4.90 14.91
CA VAL A 476 6.26 3.87 14.10
C VAL A 476 5.73 3.94 12.67
N ASP A 477 6.58 4.38 11.74
CA ASP A 477 6.23 4.51 10.31
C ASP A 477 6.32 3.18 9.57
N GLY A 478 5.45 2.96 8.57
CA GLY A 478 5.48 1.79 7.69
C GLY A 478 5.19 0.45 8.38
N ALA A 479 4.58 0.45 9.56
CA ALA A 479 4.10 -0.76 10.22
C ALA A 479 2.90 -1.33 9.47
N LYS A 480 2.97 -2.59 9.07
CA LYS A 480 1.90 -3.35 8.40
C LYS A 480 0.89 -3.82 9.44
N ILE A 481 -0.34 -3.34 9.34
CA ILE A 481 -1.50 -3.84 10.10
C ILE A 481 -2.11 -4.98 9.30
N ILE A 482 -2.16 -6.17 9.90
CA ILE A 482 -2.76 -7.39 9.35
C ILE A 482 -4.10 -7.59 10.03
N LEU A 483 -5.19 -7.53 9.26
CA LEU A 483 -6.55 -7.62 9.79
C LEU A 483 -7.00 -9.07 9.93
N TRP A 484 -7.90 -9.28 10.88
CA TRP A 484 -8.59 -10.53 11.17
C TRP A 484 -10.08 -10.26 11.34
N CYS A 485 -10.95 -11.23 11.03
CA CYS A 485 -12.38 -11.13 11.36
C CYS A 485 -12.99 -12.44 11.85
N SER A 486 -14.15 -12.32 12.50
CA SER A 486 -15.04 -13.43 12.85
C SER A 486 -16.51 -13.00 12.66
N PRO A 487 -17.40 -13.89 12.17
CA PRO A 487 -17.12 -15.25 11.71
C PRO A 487 -16.40 -15.28 10.35
N GLY A 488 -15.69 -16.38 10.09
CA GLY A 488 -15.18 -16.72 8.77
C GLY A 488 -16.27 -17.23 7.82
N PRO A 489 -15.92 -17.54 6.55
CA PRO A 489 -16.89 -18.01 5.56
C PRO A 489 -17.48 -19.39 5.90
N TYR A 490 -16.67 -20.25 6.52
CA TYR A 490 -17.02 -21.65 6.79
C TYR A 490 -16.94 -22.02 8.27
N SER A 491 -16.79 -21.03 9.16
CA SER A 491 -16.69 -21.29 10.60
C SER A 491 -17.16 -20.08 11.42
N SER A 492 -17.56 -20.35 12.67
CA SER A 492 -17.78 -19.29 13.67
C SER A 492 -16.46 -18.71 14.21
N GLY A 493 -15.32 -19.25 13.78
CA GLY A 493 -13.98 -18.89 14.23
C GLY A 493 -13.46 -17.57 13.67
N TRP A 494 -12.20 -17.29 13.98
CA TRP A 494 -11.46 -16.15 13.45
C TRP A 494 -10.68 -16.55 12.19
N VAL A 495 -10.62 -15.65 11.22
CA VAL A 495 -9.85 -15.77 9.99
C VAL A 495 -8.82 -14.63 9.98
N SER A 496 -7.57 -14.97 9.70
CA SER A 496 -6.44 -14.04 9.63
C SER A 496 -6.21 -13.54 8.20
N LYS A 497 -5.32 -12.55 8.06
CA LYS A 497 -4.90 -11.99 6.76
C LYS A 497 -6.07 -11.56 5.86
N ILE A 498 -7.13 -11.00 6.46
CA ILE A 498 -8.31 -10.60 5.69
C ILE A 498 -8.09 -9.32 4.86
N GLY A 499 -7.05 -8.56 5.21
CA GLY A 499 -6.66 -7.33 4.56
C GLY A 499 -5.45 -6.70 5.25
N TRP A 500 -4.83 -5.74 4.57
CA TRP A 500 -3.61 -5.09 5.04
C TRP A 500 -3.64 -3.58 4.82
N ILE A 501 -3.08 -2.83 5.76
CA ILE A 501 -2.79 -1.39 5.64
C ILE A 501 -1.46 -1.08 6.31
N TRP A 502 -0.89 0.10 6.04
CA TRP A 502 0.40 0.52 6.59
C TRP A 502 0.28 1.86 7.29
N THR A 503 1.05 2.04 8.36
CA THR A 503 1.12 3.33 9.05
C THR A 503 1.88 4.38 8.24
N ASP A 504 1.39 5.61 8.26
CA ASP A 504 2.11 6.76 7.76
C ASP A 504 3.21 7.22 8.74
N HIS A 505 3.84 8.36 8.49
CA HIS A 505 4.88 8.93 9.35
C HIS A 505 4.39 9.37 10.74
N THR A 506 3.07 9.47 10.96
CA THR A 506 2.47 9.74 12.27
C THR A 506 2.25 8.47 13.08
N GLY A 507 2.56 7.30 12.50
CA GLY A 507 2.31 6.02 13.12
C GLY A 507 0.83 5.62 13.07
N THR A 508 0.04 6.26 12.20
CA THR A 508 -1.39 5.98 12.10
C THR A 508 -1.78 5.33 10.78
N ALA A 509 -2.82 4.50 10.82
CA ALA A 509 -3.42 3.89 9.64
C ALA A 509 -4.94 3.83 9.79
N LYS A 510 -5.68 3.92 8.68
CA LYS A 510 -7.14 3.88 8.67
C LYS A 510 -7.67 3.00 7.54
N ILE A 511 -8.74 2.27 7.83
CA ILE A 511 -9.47 1.49 6.82
C ILE A 511 -10.97 1.46 7.12
N THR A 512 -11.77 1.59 6.06
CA THR A 512 -13.21 1.32 6.11
C THR A 512 -13.47 -0.15 5.85
N VAL A 513 -14.21 -0.81 6.72
CA VAL A 513 -14.54 -2.25 6.65
C VAL A 513 -16.05 -2.45 6.74
N GLY A 514 -16.55 -3.63 6.44
CA GLY A 514 -17.96 -3.95 6.61
C GLY A 514 -18.36 -4.06 8.07
N ALA A 515 -19.56 -3.60 8.41
CA ALA A 515 -20.14 -3.81 9.73
C ALA A 515 -20.71 -5.24 9.86
N GLY A 516 -21.09 -5.65 11.08
CA GLY A 516 -21.69 -6.95 11.33
C GLY A 516 -20.70 -8.08 11.64
N LYS A 517 -19.40 -7.78 11.70
CA LYS A 517 -18.33 -8.72 12.10
C LYS A 517 -17.55 -8.24 13.31
N LYS A 518 -16.86 -9.16 13.99
CA LYS A 518 -15.81 -8.83 14.96
C LYS A 518 -14.48 -8.70 14.25
N TYR A 519 -13.65 -7.77 14.68
CA TYR A 519 -12.32 -7.52 14.11
C TYR A 519 -11.23 -7.68 15.16
N ALA A 520 -10.06 -8.11 14.68
CA ALA A 520 -8.82 -8.18 15.41
C ALA A 520 -7.67 -7.78 14.47
N PHE A 521 -6.49 -7.50 15.02
CA PHE A 521 -5.34 -7.09 14.24
C PHE A 521 -4.03 -7.60 14.83
N GLN A 522 -3.05 -7.76 13.95
CA GLN A 522 -1.66 -8.02 14.28
C GLN A 522 -0.81 -6.96 13.58
N VAL A 523 0.31 -6.56 14.17
CA VAL A 523 1.23 -5.58 13.58
C VAL A 523 2.52 -6.29 13.19
N TYR A 524 3.06 -5.95 12.02
CA TYR A 524 4.39 -6.36 11.59
C TYR A 524 5.19 -5.15 11.14
N HIS A 525 6.44 -5.05 11.58
CA HIS A 525 7.37 -4.02 11.11
C HIS A 525 8.71 -4.67 10.72
N PRO A 526 9.31 -4.35 9.56
CA PRO A 526 10.50 -5.04 9.07
C PRO A 526 11.71 -4.98 10.02
N LYS A 527 11.86 -3.92 10.82
CA LYS A 527 12.93 -3.82 11.84
C LYS A 527 12.54 -4.37 13.22
N PHE A 528 11.24 -4.40 13.55
CA PHE A 528 10.78 -4.70 14.92
C PHE A 528 10.09 -6.06 15.06
N GLY A 529 9.71 -6.70 13.96
CA GLY A 529 9.01 -7.98 13.93
C GLY A 529 7.51 -7.85 14.20
N TYR A 530 6.92 -8.96 14.62
CA TYR A 530 5.49 -9.07 14.91
C TYR A 530 5.15 -8.58 16.31
N LEU A 531 3.95 -8.02 16.44
CA LEU A 531 3.34 -7.62 17.71
C LEU A 531 1.85 -8.01 17.66
N PRO A 532 1.33 -8.80 18.62
CA PRO A 532 2.02 -9.37 19.80
C PRO A 532 3.13 -10.38 19.48
N ASP A 533 2.86 -11.33 18.58
CA ASP A 533 3.81 -12.30 18.01
C ASP A 533 3.17 -12.88 16.73
N GLN A 534 3.82 -13.84 16.05
CA GLN A 534 3.34 -14.41 14.79
C GLN A 534 2.03 -15.21 14.91
N SER A 535 1.70 -15.71 16.09
CA SER A 535 0.58 -16.61 16.34
C SER A 535 -0.60 -15.95 17.05
N ASN A 536 -0.51 -14.68 17.44
CA ASN A 536 -1.54 -13.99 18.21
C ASN A 536 -1.97 -12.66 17.56
N ALA A 537 -3.20 -12.25 17.83
CA ALA A 537 -3.77 -10.98 17.36
C ALA A 537 -4.56 -10.29 18.49
N TYR A 538 -4.54 -8.96 18.48
CA TYR A 538 -5.30 -8.14 19.41
C TYR A 538 -6.74 -7.95 18.93
N VAL A 539 -7.71 -8.22 19.80
CA VAL A 539 -9.11 -7.92 19.52
C VAL A 539 -9.36 -6.40 19.44
N ILE A 540 -10.17 -5.98 18.48
CA ILE A 540 -10.62 -4.58 18.35
C ILE A 540 -12.00 -4.42 18.98
N ASN A 541 -12.91 -5.36 18.70
CA ASN A 541 -14.28 -5.34 19.18
C ASN A 541 -14.78 -6.74 19.54
N GLN A 542 -15.32 -6.86 20.76
CA GLN A 542 -15.87 -8.11 21.29
C GLN A 542 -17.25 -8.46 20.73
N THR A 543 -17.99 -7.46 20.27
CA THR A 543 -19.31 -7.59 19.64
C THR A 543 -19.24 -7.20 18.18
N ASN A 544 -20.22 -7.61 17.37
CA ASN A 544 -20.26 -7.25 15.95
C ASN A 544 -20.20 -5.73 15.76
N ALA A 545 -19.33 -5.30 14.85
CA ALA A 545 -19.13 -3.90 14.53
C ALA A 545 -20.43 -3.27 14.03
N VAL A 546 -20.72 -2.04 14.46
CA VAL A 546 -21.95 -1.33 14.15
C VAL A 546 -21.72 -0.37 12.98
N SER A 547 -22.67 -0.31 12.06
CA SER A 547 -22.58 0.58 10.89
C SER A 547 -22.46 2.05 11.32
N GLY A 548 -21.57 2.79 10.68
CA GLY A 548 -21.26 4.20 10.95
C GLY A 548 -20.31 4.44 12.12
N GLN A 549 -19.95 3.41 12.90
CA GLN A 549 -19.04 3.57 14.03
C GLN A 549 -17.57 3.60 13.60
N THR A 550 -16.74 4.21 14.45
CA THR A 550 -15.27 4.16 14.35
C THR A 550 -14.72 3.44 15.58
N TYR A 551 -13.87 2.46 15.35
CA TYR A 551 -13.17 1.71 16.38
C TYR A 551 -11.70 2.10 16.38
N GLN A 552 -11.20 2.50 17.55
CA GLN A 552 -9.80 2.88 17.75
C GLN A 552 -9.03 1.67 18.27
N ALA A 553 -7.84 1.44 17.72
CA ALA A 553 -6.94 0.38 18.13
C ALA A 553 -5.52 0.94 18.25
N SER A 554 -4.80 0.52 19.28
CA SER A 554 -3.42 0.98 19.52
C SER A 554 -2.50 -0.19 19.79
N ALA A 555 -1.26 -0.08 19.34
CA ALA A 555 -0.22 -1.08 19.57
C ALA A 555 1.11 -0.40 19.95
N VAL A 556 1.84 -1.02 20.88
CA VAL A 556 3.11 -0.49 21.38
C VAL A 556 4.19 -1.56 21.31
N TYR A 557 5.30 -1.25 20.64
CA TYR A 557 6.53 -2.02 20.76
C TYR A 557 7.25 -1.67 22.06
N SER A 558 6.91 -2.36 23.15
CA SER A 558 7.37 -2.03 24.51
C SER A 558 8.88 -2.16 24.75
N ASP A 559 9.62 -2.85 23.88
CA ASP A 559 11.06 -3.05 23.97
C ASP A 559 11.85 -2.44 22.80
N LYS A 560 11.17 -1.85 21.81
CA LYS A 560 11.81 -1.26 20.62
C LYS A 560 11.78 0.25 20.67
N GLN A 561 12.67 0.87 19.89
CA GLN A 561 12.82 2.32 19.83
C GLN A 561 13.04 2.75 18.38
N MET A 562 12.31 3.78 17.97
CA MET A 562 12.52 4.48 16.70
C MET A 562 13.86 5.23 16.71
N PRO A 563 14.56 5.35 15.57
CA PRO A 563 15.80 6.11 15.49
C PRO A 563 15.60 7.55 15.98
N GLU A 564 16.60 8.10 16.66
CA GLU A 564 16.61 9.49 17.13
C GLU A 564 17.97 10.10 16.86
N LEU A 565 17.99 11.37 16.47
CA LEU A 565 19.23 12.14 16.34
C LEU A 565 19.84 12.43 17.71
N THR A 566 21.16 12.57 17.76
CA THR A 566 21.86 12.90 19.01
C THR A 566 21.87 14.41 19.20
N TYR A 567 20.83 14.95 19.84
CA TYR A 567 20.68 16.38 20.06
C TYR A 567 21.56 16.87 21.22
N GLY A 568 22.24 18.01 21.03
CA GLY A 568 22.87 18.82 22.07
C GLY A 568 21.92 19.89 22.58
N ASN A 569 22.43 21.10 22.83
CA ASN A 569 21.64 22.20 23.38
C ASN A 569 20.99 23.05 22.28
N LEU A 570 19.73 23.45 22.51
CA LEU A 570 19.08 24.51 21.76
C LEU A 570 19.74 25.86 22.03
N GLN A 571 20.22 26.51 20.97
CA GLN A 571 20.71 27.87 20.94
C GLN A 571 19.60 28.88 20.54
N LYS A 572 19.71 30.11 21.05
CA LYS A 572 18.77 31.19 20.71
C LYS A 572 19.20 31.90 19.42
N LEU A 573 18.23 32.19 18.57
CA LEU A 573 18.42 33.09 17.43
C LEU A 573 18.46 34.55 17.93
N PRO A 574 19.32 35.41 17.36
CA PRO A 574 19.28 36.84 17.64
C PRO A 574 17.99 37.47 17.08
N PRO A 575 17.54 38.62 17.61
CA PRO A 575 16.39 39.35 17.05
C PRO A 575 16.69 39.97 15.69
N ASP A 576 17.95 40.21 15.37
CA ASP A 576 18.42 40.76 14.10
C ASP A 576 19.83 40.24 13.78
N ALA A 577 20.17 40.22 12.48
CA ALA A 577 21.49 39.83 11.99
C ALA A 577 21.79 40.47 10.63
N ASN A 578 23.08 40.64 10.33
CA ASN A 578 23.53 41.13 9.02
C ASN A 578 23.14 40.20 7.86
N TYR A 579 22.90 38.92 8.16
CA TYR A 579 22.49 37.91 7.19
C TYR A 579 21.34 37.07 7.74
N GLY A 580 20.54 36.52 6.84
CA GLY A 580 19.50 35.55 7.17
C GLY A 580 19.28 34.54 6.07
N VAL A 581 18.38 33.61 6.31
CA VAL A 581 17.86 32.69 5.30
C VAL A 581 16.34 32.76 5.29
N HIS A 582 15.76 32.89 4.11
CA HIS A 582 14.35 32.60 3.87
C HIS A 582 14.24 31.19 3.28
N VAL A 583 13.44 30.35 3.91
CA VAL A 583 13.19 28.97 3.49
C VAL A 583 11.71 28.79 3.30
N ASN A 584 11.31 28.44 2.08
CA ASN A 584 9.97 27.96 1.77
C ASN A 584 10.06 26.50 1.37
N PHE A 585 9.41 25.59 2.10
CA PHE A 585 9.44 24.17 1.80
C PHE A 585 8.10 23.48 2.04
N THR A 586 7.90 22.37 1.35
CA THR A 586 6.84 21.40 1.59
C THR A 586 7.45 19.99 1.61
N SER A 587 6.83 19.12 2.39
CA SER A 587 7.14 17.70 2.48
C SER A 587 5.85 16.92 2.29
N LYS A 588 5.92 15.87 1.47
CA LYS A 588 4.85 14.88 1.31
C LYS A 588 5.35 13.50 1.68
N ASN A 589 4.51 12.75 2.38
CA ASN A 589 4.83 11.40 2.79
C ASN A 589 4.71 10.44 1.61
N ILE A 590 5.59 9.45 1.57
CA ILE A 590 5.47 8.31 0.66
C ILE A 590 5.45 7.06 1.52
N VAL A 591 4.27 6.47 1.68
CA VAL A 591 4.10 5.21 2.42
C VAL A 591 4.79 4.11 1.64
N ALA A 592 5.74 3.43 2.27
CA ALA A 592 6.40 2.28 1.68
C ALA A 592 6.11 1.03 2.51
N GLY A 593 6.11 -0.13 1.86
CA GLY A 593 5.81 -1.39 2.52
C GLY A 593 6.14 -2.57 1.64
N ILE A 594 6.20 -3.75 2.24
CA ILE A 594 6.42 -5.01 1.54
C ILE A 594 5.10 -5.77 1.44
N TYR A 595 4.76 -6.16 0.22
CA TYR A 595 3.72 -7.15 -0.05
C TYR A 595 4.39 -8.52 -0.20
N ASP A 596 4.33 -9.32 0.85
CA ASP A 596 5.01 -10.61 1.02
C ASP A 596 4.18 -11.81 0.56
N GLU A 597 2.98 -11.56 0.03
CA GLU A 597 2.07 -12.59 -0.50
C GLU A 597 2.29 -12.88 -1.99
N ASP A 598 3.08 -12.06 -2.70
CA ASP A 598 3.51 -12.31 -4.08
C ASP A 598 4.87 -13.01 -4.14
N VAL A 599 5.13 -13.73 -5.23
CA VAL A 599 6.33 -14.59 -5.38
C VAL A 599 7.66 -13.83 -5.37
N GLN A 600 7.65 -12.52 -5.65
CA GLN A 600 8.82 -11.65 -5.68
C GLN A 600 8.94 -10.74 -4.44
N LYS A 601 7.96 -10.78 -3.51
CA LYS A 601 7.92 -9.99 -2.27
C LYS A 601 8.04 -8.49 -2.53
N SER A 602 7.14 -7.95 -3.35
CA SER A 602 7.24 -6.60 -3.91
C SER A 602 7.27 -5.52 -2.83
N GLN A 603 8.26 -4.64 -2.87
CA GLN A 603 8.21 -3.39 -2.11
C GLN A 603 7.49 -2.30 -2.92
N PHE A 604 6.33 -1.84 -2.43
CA PHE A 604 5.61 -0.72 -3.02
C PHE A 604 6.06 0.62 -2.43
N ALA A 605 5.71 1.71 -3.11
CA ALA A 605 5.76 3.03 -2.52
C ALA A 605 4.65 3.91 -3.08
N PHE A 606 3.79 4.37 -2.17
CA PHE A 606 2.54 5.06 -2.44
C PHE A 606 2.64 6.51 -1.96
N ARG A 607 2.56 7.46 -2.91
CA ARG A 607 2.36 8.87 -2.60
C ARG A 607 0.90 9.05 -2.19
N ASN A 608 0.64 9.11 -0.90
CA ASN A 608 -0.66 9.52 -0.41
C ASN A 608 -0.73 11.05 -0.37
N ASP A 609 -1.93 11.61 -0.30
CA ASP A 609 -2.09 13.06 -0.13
C ASP A 609 -1.67 13.54 1.27
N SER A 610 -1.25 12.63 2.15
CA SER A 610 -0.84 12.99 3.50
C SER A 610 0.41 13.85 3.46
N ASP A 611 0.39 14.82 4.34
CA ASP A 611 1.52 15.67 4.60
C ASP A 611 2.72 14.86 5.05
N GLY A 612 3.91 15.36 4.75
CA GLY A 612 5.15 14.75 5.18
C GLY A 612 5.49 15.06 6.63
N ASN A 613 6.64 14.54 7.03
CA ASN A 613 7.24 14.80 8.32
C ASN A 613 8.76 14.73 8.22
N ILE A 614 9.37 15.90 8.27
CA ILE A 614 10.82 16.06 8.27
C ILE A 614 11.27 16.78 9.54
N THR A 615 12.41 16.36 10.07
CA THR A 615 13.09 17.09 11.13
C THR A 615 13.86 18.27 10.50
N PHE A 616 13.62 19.48 11.02
CA PHE A 616 14.22 20.72 10.52
C PHE A 616 14.99 21.45 11.64
N PHE A 617 16.19 21.92 11.34
CA PHE A 617 17.01 22.72 12.25
C PHE A 617 18.14 23.45 11.51
N LEU A 618 18.70 24.48 12.17
CA LEU A 618 19.81 25.28 11.65
C LEU A 618 21.10 25.00 12.45
N LEU A 619 22.21 24.78 11.74
CA LEU A 619 23.54 24.54 12.31
C LEU A 619 24.59 25.53 11.78
N ASN A 620 25.60 25.83 12.59
CA ASN A 620 26.86 26.37 12.08
C ASN A 620 27.77 25.24 11.57
N GLU A 621 28.88 25.58 10.93
CA GLU A 621 29.81 24.59 10.35
C GLU A 621 30.32 23.55 11.36
N ALA A 622 30.70 23.97 12.58
CA ALA A 622 31.21 23.06 13.60
C ALA A 622 30.15 22.03 14.04
N ASN A 623 28.89 22.45 14.24
CA ASN A 623 27.82 21.53 14.61
C ASN A 623 27.32 20.70 13.42
N TYR A 624 27.44 21.20 12.19
CA TYR A 624 27.17 20.40 10.99
C TYR A 624 28.13 19.20 10.89
N LEU A 625 29.42 19.41 11.16
CA LEU A 625 30.40 18.31 11.20
C LEU A 625 30.06 17.27 12.29
N LYS A 626 29.65 17.72 13.47
CA LYS A 626 29.18 16.81 14.55
C LYS A 626 27.95 16.01 14.12
N PHE A 627 26.98 16.67 13.49
CA PHE A 627 25.78 16.03 12.94
C PHE A 627 26.14 14.95 11.91
N GLN A 628 27.05 15.25 10.98
CA GLN A 628 27.54 14.27 10.00
C GLN A 628 28.24 13.07 10.66
N ASN A 629 28.95 13.31 11.76
CA ASN A 629 29.63 12.27 12.54
C ASN A 629 28.71 11.53 13.52
N LYS A 630 27.40 11.83 13.54
CA LYS A 630 26.42 11.29 14.50
C LYS A 630 26.76 11.58 15.96
N GLU A 631 27.46 12.67 16.21
CA GLU A 631 27.80 13.18 17.54
C GLU A 631 26.73 14.15 18.05
N ALA A 632 26.76 14.47 19.35
CA ALA A 632 25.88 15.48 19.92
C ALA A 632 26.17 16.87 19.34
N PHE A 633 25.16 17.51 18.74
CA PHE A 633 25.30 18.82 18.09
C PHE A 633 24.37 19.86 18.71
N ASP A 634 24.88 21.08 18.91
CA ASP A 634 24.05 22.22 19.28
C ASP A 634 23.35 22.77 18.03
N TYR A 635 22.11 23.20 18.18
CA TYR A 635 21.29 23.59 17.03
C TYR A 635 20.48 24.85 17.33
N TYR A 636 20.11 25.56 16.29
CA TYR A 636 19.24 26.72 16.33
C TYR A 636 17.88 26.35 15.79
N PHE A 637 16.84 26.95 16.37
CA PHE A 637 15.45 26.79 15.94
C PHE A 637 14.98 25.32 15.90
N PRO A 638 14.55 24.75 17.05
CA PRO A 638 13.95 23.43 17.07
C PRO A 638 12.47 23.54 16.84
N VAL A 639 12.00 22.77 15.89
CA VAL A 639 10.72 22.11 16.03
C VAL A 639 10.87 20.81 15.28
N LYS A 640 10.65 19.70 15.96
CA LYS A 640 10.67 18.38 15.32
C LYS A 640 9.37 18.25 14.54
N TYR A 641 9.47 17.66 13.34
CA TYR A 641 8.36 17.13 12.57
C TYR A 641 7.46 18.11 11.79
N PHE A 642 7.98 18.65 10.69
CA PHE A 642 7.25 19.54 9.78
C PHE A 642 6.76 18.88 8.51
N ASN A 643 5.62 19.35 8.01
CA ASN A 643 5.21 19.11 6.62
C ASN A 643 5.49 20.29 5.69
N SER A 644 5.65 21.49 6.22
CA SER A 644 5.82 22.69 5.41
C SER A 644 6.30 23.85 6.27
N GLY A 645 6.96 24.80 5.65
CA GLY A 645 7.39 26.00 6.33
C GLY A 645 7.70 27.14 5.36
N ASN A 646 7.36 28.35 5.77
CA ASN A 646 7.81 29.62 5.21
C ASN A 646 8.45 30.43 6.35
N LEU A 647 9.77 30.43 6.39
CA LEU A 647 10.57 30.82 7.55
C LEU A 647 11.65 31.83 7.16
N TYR A 648 11.76 32.92 7.91
CA TYR A 648 12.90 33.82 7.93
C TYR A 648 13.70 33.58 9.21
N LEU A 649 14.94 33.15 9.06
CA LEU A 649 15.84 32.84 10.17
C LEU A 649 17.08 33.75 10.08
N PRO A 650 17.41 34.53 11.12
CA PRO A 650 18.61 35.33 11.18
C PRO A 650 19.82 34.43 11.41
N LEU A 651 20.96 34.73 10.81
CA LEU A 651 22.19 33.98 11.00
C LEU A 651 23.01 34.64 12.12
N PRO A 652 23.26 33.97 13.26
CA PRO A 652 23.93 34.55 14.43
C PRO A 652 25.30 35.19 14.19
N ALA A 653 26.02 34.77 13.15
CA ALA A 653 27.33 35.29 12.80
C ALA A 653 27.62 35.09 11.31
N ALA A 654 28.63 35.78 10.79
CA ALA A 654 29.18 35.48 9.47
C ALA A 654 29.88 34.11 9.45
N GLY A 655 29.95 33.50 8.26
CA GLY A 655 30.57 32.21 7.98
C GLY A 655 29.60 31.26 7.27
N LYS A 656 29.84 29.96 7.45
CA LYS A 656 28.98 28.92 6.89
C LYS A 656 27.89 28.44 7.85
N TRP A 657 26.70 28.30 7.30
CA TRP A 657 25.51 27.83 7.99
C TRP A 657 24.79 26.77 7.17
N TYR A 658 24.06 25.89 7.86
CA TYR A 658 23.43 24.73 7.28
C TYR A 658 21.99 24.60 7.76
N VAL A 659 21.03 24.71 6.86
CA VAL A 659 19.63 24.36 7.14
C VAL A 659 19.44 22.89 6.80
N ILE A 660 19.05 22.08 7.78
CA ILE A 660 18.94 20.62 7.63
C ILE A 660 17.47 20.21 7.47
N PHE A 661 17.22 19.30 6.54
CA PHE A 661 15.96 18.60 6.34
C PHE A 661 16.22 17.10 6.43
N SER A 662 15.80 16.46 7.53
CA SER A 662 16.20 15.10 7.86
C SER A 662 15.02 14.13 7.91
N ASN A 663 15.19 12.96 7.26
CA ASN A 663 14.33 11.78 7.37
C ASN A 663 15.06 10.64 8.12
N GLN A 664 16.11 10.96 8.88
CA GLN A 664 16.93 9.97 9.60
C GLN A 664 16.22 9.32 10.79
N GLU A 665 15.09 9.88 11.20
CA GLU A 665 14.28 9.39 12.31
C GLU A 665 13.15 8.46 11.85
N ALA A 666 13.00 8.25 10.53
CA ALA A 666 12.09 7.28 9.93
C ALA A 666 12.78 5.92 9.72
N THR A 667 11.99 4.86 9.52
CA THR A 667 12.51 3.51 9.31
C THR A 667 12.11 2.88 8.00
N VAL A 668 11.00 3.29 7.39
CA VAL A 668 10.43 2.69 6.18
C VAL A 668 10.00 3.73 5.16
N ASN A 669 9.22 4.74 5.58
CA ASN A 669 8.59 5.71 4.69
C ASN A 669 9.59 6.73 4.13
N TYR A 670 9.31 7.23 2.93
CA TYR A 670 10.09 8.29 2.30
C TYR A 670 9.43 9.66 2.48
N GLN A 671 10.19 10.73 2.30
CA GLN A 671 9.70 12.11 2.31
C GLN A 671 10.05 12.78 0.99
N GLN A 672 9.06 13.25 0.24
CA GLN A 672 9.29 14.12 -0.92
C GLN A 672 9.39 15.56 -0.44
N LEU A 673 10.58 16.14 -0.54
CA LEU A 673 10.91 17.50 -0.15
C LEU A 673 10.94 18.41 -1.40
N GLU A 674 10.18 19.48 -1.37
CA GLU A 674 10.27 20.58 -2.33
C GLU A 674 10.63 21.84 -1.58
N LEU A 675 11.65 22.58 -2.02
CA LEU A 675 12.08 23.79 -1.32
C LEU A 675 12.62 24.88 -2.24
N THR A 676 12.53 26.10 -1.74
CA THR A 676 13.24 27.29 -2.16
C THR A 676 13.98 27.86 -0.96
N GLY A 677 15.28 28.10 -1.11
CA GLY A 677 16.12 28.75 -0.11
C GLY A 677 16.69 30.05 -0.66
N GLU A 678 16.68 31.09 0.15
CA GLU A 678 17.17 32.43 -0.20
C GLU A 678 18.11 32.92 0.90
N LEU A 679 19.33 33.30 0.52
CA LEU A 679 20.24 34.01 1.41
C LEU A 679 19.88 35.50 1.39
N LEU A 680 19.71 36.08 2.56
CA LEU A 680 19.22 37.44 2.75
C LEU A 680 20.28 38.36 3.32
N ASN A 681 20.20 39.64 2.94
CA ASN A 681 20.93 40.73 3.58
C ASN A 681 20.04 41.41 4.64
N ASN A 682 20.58 41.67 5.83
CA ASN A 682 19.89 42.28 6.97
C ASN A 682 18.57 41.58 7.35
N ALA A 683 18.67 40.47 8.07
CA ALA A 683 17.51 39.73 8.51
C ALA A 683 17.05 40.18 9.90
N VAL A 684 15.79 40.58 10.00
CA VAL A 684 15.12 40.79 11.28
C VAL A 684 14.25 39.58 11.59
N TYR A 685 14.34 39.11 12.84
CA TYR A 685 13.55 38.02 13.39
C TYR A 685 12.65 38.58 14.47
N GLN A 686 11.37 38.70 14.14
CA GLN A 686 10.38 38.71 15.20
C GLN A 686 10.22 37.28 15.71
N SER A 687 10.18 37.13 17.03
CA SER A 687 9.83 35.85 17.64
C SER A 687 8.64 35.29 16.90
N ILE A 688 8.78 34.07 16.36
CA ILE A 688 7.61 33.35 15.87
C ILE A 688 6.64 33.30 17.04
N ASP A 689 5.43 33.80 16.81
CA ASP A 689 4.31 33.50 17.68
C ASP A 689 4.11 32.00 17.61
N PHE A 690 4.87 31.32 18.45
CA PHE A 690 4.81 29.90 18.62
C PHE A 690 3.50 29.68 19.35
N GLN A 691 2.46 29.39 18.58
CA GLN A 691 1.45 28.46 19.02
C GLN A 691 2.08 27.10 18.72
N PRO A 692 2.85 26.46 19.63
CA PRO A 692 2.97 25.03 19.50
C PRO A 692 1.55 24.55 19.45
N ASP A 693 1.22 23.66 18.53
CA ASP A 693 0.03 22.86 18.71
C ASP A 693 0.22 21.83 19.86
N ASN A 694 0.96 22.19 20.92
CA ASN A 694 0.74 21.73 22.30
C ASN A 694 -0.51 22.43 22.90
N ASN A 695 -1.48 22.83 22.08
CA ASN A 695 -2.81 23.15 22.56
C ASN A 695 -3.49 21.96 23.23
N ALA A 696 -2.99 20.75 23.02
CA ALA A 696 -3.48 19.56 23.71
C ALA A 696 -3.08 19.61 25.18
N CYS A 697 -4.09 19.72 26.04
CA CYS A 697 -3.97 19.21 27.37
C CYS A 697 -3.87 17.68 27.29
N ILE A 698 -3.22 16.98 28.21
CA ILE A 698 -3.19 15.50 28.19
C ILE A 698 -3.29 14.98 29.61
N ALA A 699 -4.27 14.12 29.89
CA ALA A 699 -4.37 13.35 31.12
C ALA A 699 -3.84 11.92 30.96
N PHE A 700 -2.81 11.51 31.72
CA PHE A 700 -2.20 10.20 31.61
C PHE A 700 -1.56 9.69 32.93
N PRO A 701 -1.49 8.38 33.20
CA PRO A 701 -2.15 7.32 32.44
C PRO A 701 -3.67 7.47 32.53
N ASN A 702 -4.37 6.94 31.52
CA ASN A 702 -5.83 6.93 31.48
C ASN A 702 -6.28 5.67 30.70
N PRO A 703 -6.79 4.62 31.38
CA PRO A 703 -7.16 4.58 32.79
C PRO A 703 -5.98 4.59 33.78
N PHE A 704 -6.23 4.90 35.05
CA PHE A 704 -5.24 4.90 36.13
C PHE A 704 -5.80 4.40 37.47
N SER A 705 -4.91 3.95 38.37
CA SER A 705 -5.30 3.39 39.68
C SER A 705 -4.64 4.07 40.90
N ASP A 706 -3.65 4.93 40.70
CA ASP A 706 -2.91 5.63 41.76
C ASP A 706 -2.95 7.15 41.55
N LYS A 707 -2.37 7.63 40.44
CA LYS A 707 -2.38 9.05 40.08
C LYS A 707 -2.51 9.25 38.57
N CYS A 708 -3.11 10.37 38.17
CA CYS A 708 -3.24 10.83 36.79
C CYS A 708 -2.45 12.12 36.62
N ARG A 709 -1.44 12.13 35.76
CA ARG A 709 -0.62 13.30 35.39
C ARG A 709 -1.31 14.11 34.31
N PHE A 710 -1.18 15.42 34.38
CA PHE A 710 -1.62 16.38 33.37
C PHE A 710 -0.43 17.04 32.68
N ILE A 711 -0.40 16.99 31.34
CA ILE A 711 0.39 17.90 30.51
C ILE A 711 -0.51 19.09 30.21
N ARG A 712 -0.06 20.27 30.57
CA ARG A 712 -0.80 21.52 30.39
C ARG A 712 -0.34 22.20 29.11
N SER A 713 -1.29 22.66 28.31
CA SER A 713 -0.99 23.69 27.31
C SER A 713 -0.63 25.01 28.01
N PRO A 714 0.22 25.87 27.40
CA PRO A 714 0.56 27.19 27.96
C PRO A 714 -0.64 28.10 28.26
N TRP A 715 -1.81 27.89 27.62
CA TRP A 715 -3.02 28.68 27.90
C TRP A 715 -3.80 28.22 29.15
N VAL A 716 -3.50 27.05 29.70
CA VAL A 716 -4.24 26.48 30.83
C VAL A 716 -3.83 27.18 32.12
N LYS A 717 -4.78 27.87 32.76
CA LYS A 717 -4.62 28.46 34.09
C LYS A 717 -5.11 27.54 35.19
N THR A 718 -6.18 26.78 34.94
CA THR A 718 -6.80 25.91 35.95
C THR A 718 -7.19 24.56 35.37
N ILE A 719 -7.09 23.52 36.22
CA ILE A 719 -7.61 22.18 35.93
C ILE A 719 -8.68 21.86 36.98
N GLU A 720 -9.89 21.56 36.54
CA GLU A 720 -11.02 21.19 37.38
C GLU A 720 -11.46 19.76 37.07
N ILE A 721 -11.74 18.97 38.10
CA ILE A 721 -12.15 17.57 37.96
C ILE A 721 -13.58 17.44 38.43
N PHE A 722 -14.43 16.79 37.64
CA PHE A 722 -15.85 16.59 37.89
C PHE A 722 -16.21 15.10 37.82
N ASP A 723 -17.21 14.69 38.57
CA ASP A 723 -17.89 13.42 38.28
C ASP A 723 -18.82 13.54 37.06
N VAL A 724 -19.38 12.42 36.62
CA VAL A 724 -20.30 12.36 35.48
C VAL A 724 -21.62 13.10 35.71
N PHE A 725 -21.94 13.50 36.94
CA PHE A 725 -23.12 14.29 37.27
C PHE A 725 -22.81 15.80 37.33
N GLY A 726 -21.57 16.20 37.00
CA GLY A 726 -21.13 17.59 37.01
C GLY A 726 -20.78 18.13 38.39
N LYS A 727 -20.71 17.27 39.42
CA LYS A 727 -20.21 17.69 40.74
C LYS A 727 -18.71 17.84 40.67
N LYS A 728 -18.22 19.02 41.05
CA LYS A 728 -16.79 19.31 41.15
C LYS A 728 -16.16 18.50 42.28
N ILE A 729 -15.13 17.74 41.95
CA ILE A 729 -14.37 16.86 42.84
C ILE A 729 -13.12 17.57 43.36
N GLN A 730 -12.33 18.19 42.47
CA GLN A 730 -11.08 18.86 42.83
C GLN A 730 -10.72 19.96 41.84
N VAL A 731 -9.96 20.96 42.31
CA VAL A 731 -9.30 21.97 41.47
C VAL A 731 -7.80 21.87 41.71
N LEU A 732 -7.01 21.87 40.65
CA LEU A 732 -5.55 21.90 40.73
C LEU A 732 -5.04 23.29 40.34
N GLU A 733 -4.35 23.92 41.29
CA GLU A 733 -3.73 25.23 41.11
C GLU A 733 -2.43 25.15 40.28
N ASP A 734 -1.84 26.31 40.02
CA ASP A 734 -0.67 26.42 39.17
C ASP A 734 0.53 25.65 39.73
N GLY A 735 1.23 24.91 38.86
CA GLY A 735 2.34 24.01 39.22
C GLY A 735 1.97 22.57 39.64
N THR A 736 0.69 22.24 39.90
CA THR A 736 0.29 20.85 40.26
C THR A 736 -0.13 20.03 39.04
N ASN A 737 0.76 19.19 38.53
CA ASN A 737 0.50 18.41 37.31
C ASN A 737 -0.06 17.01 37.56
N TYR A 738 -0.65 16.72 38.72
CA TYR A 738 -1.18 15.39 39.01
C TYR A 738 -2.47 15.45 39.83
N TRP A 739 -3.40 14.56 39.53
CA TRP A 739 -4.50 14.20 40.40
C TRP A 739 -4.22 12.88 41.11
N ILE A 740 -4.35 12.89 42.43
CA ILE A 740 -4.32 11.70 43.28
C ILE A 740 -5.71 11.61 43.94
N PRO A 741 -6.56 10.65 43.55
CA PRO A 741 -7.91 10.55 44.10
C PRO A 741 -7.90 10.30 45.61
N GLY A 742 -8.69 11.08 46.36
CA GLY A 742 -8.85 10.89 47.80
C GLY A 742 -9.56 9.59 48.16
N LYS A 743 -9.56 9.23 49.46
CA LYS A 743 -10.15 7.96 49.94
C LYS A 743 -11.67 7.88 49.73
N GLU A 744 -12.30 9.02 49.54
CA GLU A 744 -13.73 9.21 49.30
C GLU A 744 -14.13 9.15 47.81
N VAL A 745 -13.15 9.07 46.90
CA VAL A 745 -13.39 8.98 45.45
C VAL A 745 -13.59 7.51 45.05
N SER A 746 -14.72 7.20 44.40
CA SER A 746 -15.06 5.86 43.91
C SER A 746 -14.39 5.55 42.57
N SER A 747 -14.21 4.27 42.24
CA SER A 747 -13.87 3.89 40.85
C SER A 747 -14.94 4.41 39.88
N GLY A 748 -14.55 4.96 38.74
CA GLY A 748 -15.51 5.52 37.80
C GLY A 748 -14.90 6.41 36.73
N THR A 749 -15.79 6.99 35.92
CA THR A 749 -15.45 8.02 34.93
C THR A 749 -15.48 9.40 35.58
N TYR A 750 -14.49 10.23 35.24
CA TYR A 750 -14.42 11.63 35.64
C TYR A 750 -14.15 12.50 34.41
N LEU A 751 -14.55 13.77 34.50
CA LEU A 751 -14.30 14.79 33.48
C LEU A 751 -13.24 15.77 34.01
N VAL A 752 -12.20 16.00 33.24
CA VAL A 752 -11.15 16.96 33.52
C VAL A 752 -11.33 18.14 32.60
N LYS A 753 -11.55 19.32 33.16
CA LYS A 753 -11.71 20.57 32.44
C LYS A 753 -10.46 21.42 32.61
N PHE A 754 -9.80 21.71 31.51
CA PHE A 754 -8.69 22.65 31.42
C PHE A 754 -9.27 24.01 31.00
N SER A 755 -9.00 25.07 31.77
CA SER A 755 -9.54 26.42 31.49
C SER A 755 -8.42 27.47 31.44
N GLY A 756 -8.47 28.34 30.43
CA GLY A 756 -7.68 29.57 30.29
C GLY A 756 -8.58 30.80 30.22
N ASP A 757 -8.02 31.95 29.80
CA ASP A 757 -8.79 33.20 29.66
C ASP A 757 -9.87 33.12 28.58
N ASP A 758 -9.50 32.61 27.40
CA ASP A 758 -10.37 32.55 26.22
C ASP A 758 -10.60 31.10 25.72
N ASN A 759 -9.98 30.10 26.35
CA ASN A 759 -9.95 28.71 25.89
C ASN A 759 -10.40 27.72 26.97
N MET A 760 -11.05 26.63 26.55
CA MET A 760 -11.49 25.54 27.43
C MET A 760 -11.42 24.20 26.71
N GLU A 761 -10.89 23.17 27.38
CA GLU A 761 -10.84 21.79 26.89
C GLU A 761 -11.37 20.84 27.97
N ILE A 762 -12.12 19.80 27.60
CA ILE A 762 -12.61 18.78 28.53
C ILE A 762 -12.14 17.40 28.07
N GLN A 763 -11.55 16.63 28.98
CA GLN A 763 -11.12 15.26 28.76
C GLN A 763 -11.83 14.29 29.70
N LYS A 764 -12.08 13.08 29.21
CA LYS A 764 -12.60 11.98 30.02
C LYS A 764 -11.44 11.18 30.59
N ILE A 765 -11.43 10.97 31.91
CA ILE A 765 -10.48 10.08 32.59
C ILE A 765 -11.21 8.94 33.31
N GLN A 766 -10.56 7.79 33.45
CA GLN A 766 -11.07 6.61 34.14
C GLN A 766 -10.18 6.24 35.32
N TYR A 767 -10.76 6.22 36.52
CA TYR A 767 -10.09 5.84 37.76
C TYR A 767 -10.59 4.48 38.25
N PHE A 768 -9.65 3.57 38.53
CA PHE A 768 -9.92 2.27 39.14
C PHE A 768 -9.22 2.17 40.49
N ARG A 769 -9.98 2.20 41.57
CA ARG A 769 -9.46 1.95 42.91
C ARG A 769 -9.06 0.48 43.05
N ASN A 770 -7.80 0.25 43.38
CA ASN A 770 -7.30 -1.08 43.75
C ASN A 770 -7.83 -1.53 45.10
#